data_AF-A0A4U0QNZ3-F1
#
_entry.id   AF-A0A4U0QNZ3-F1
#
_cell.length_a   1.000
_cell.length_b   1.000
_cell.length_c   1.000
_cell.angle_alpha   90.00
_cell.angle_beta   90.00
_cell.angle_gamma   90.00
#
_symmetry.space_group_name_H-M   'P 1'
#
loop_
_entity.id
_entity.type
_entity.pdbx_description
1 polymer ?
#
loop_
_entity_poly.entity_id
_entity_poly.type
_entity_poly.pdbx_seq_one_letter_code
_entity_poly.pdbx_strand_id
1 'polypeptide(L)'
;MSPERRALRQTLEALAFEGILQPSPGGWTVGALLIHVPWRRQPGGRVRLLADPQDARGRPLTLPALSRGLAQAGHDPATLLRAMRRSAHFLRAAGPLRADRLRLTGPALEAALIEGHPYHPGFKARIGFSDADNAAYGPEGANAFAPLWLGLDPALIRRAGSDVAAGLSAPGAIPVHPWQWARLCDDPVIAGWRRAGRLRLLGGGPLMRATASLRTLAPVAGGDHLKLSLGVGVTSSVRDLVPWSVPVAPAISGWLQAVVASDPALAGLRVLPEHGAAIVAPDLLGGRLAAIRRSAPPDDAVPLSALSLCEPDGRPLIADWLARHGTRAWLARFLAVLAPVWHLMAHHGIALEAHGQNLLMTHDDGWPRALIARDFSESLEYVPDRLARPDLAPDLTPWLPDIATAPPGTYHRMGGACDLRDLVMDCLVTHVLADLADLLHRHALLPEPQFWAAVRAALPAAPSLGTHAPTYPAERLGGALLGLSAPHPVPNPLKAPPMSDRFFLNDRPIDPMRLTLPDLPGDPDRMRVALHLTDRAACLALILRLRAQGASCHPIHPETPPDQARDLARRAGCDRLVHDGGVTPLGQDAPHTPGGVLIQTSSGTTGAPRIVARSWAAIQTEIDAYIAAFPQAAAMTPVIAAPITHSYGLIAGVLVGLARGHAPVVLDSANPRAILRDLAAVRDPILYAAPPLLHVLARLAGRGGLHAVMSSGTVLPQPWFDALRGSARHLFQQYGCSEAGCLAIATDPSGPDDMGAPLPHVRLSAGQDAPGPVVVEGCGDSIQTGDLGVIDARGHVIFAGRAAEVIDVAGLNVYPAQIEAAALALPGITDAVAFAMPDPAAHQRPALAYAGDIAPAALEAHLAARLSPRQRPARLFPMTALPRGANGKIARRALAQTLLEPTS
;
A
#
# COMPACT_ATOMS: atom_id res chain seq x y z
N MET A 1 -1.41 18.44 4.87
CA MET A 1 -2.85 18.10 4.67
C MET A 1 -3.68 18.79 5.75
N SER A 2 -4.84 19.35 5.45
CA SER A 2 -5.68 19.98 6.49
C SER A 2 -6.35 18.93 7.40
N PRO A 3 -6.67 19.26 8.66
CA PRO A 3 -7.39 18.36 9.57
C PRO A 3 -8.70 17.80 9.01
N GLU A 4 -9.48 18.57 8.27
CA GLU A 4 -10.76 18.14 7.67
C GLU A 4 -10.53 17.15 6.53
N ARG A 5 -9.52 17.40 5.68
CA ARG A 5 -9.16 16.48 4.60
C ARG A 5 -8.68 15.15 5.17
N ARG A 6 -7.87 15.20 6.24
CA ARG A 6 -7.44 14.00 6.97
C ARG A 6 -8.64 13.22 7.52
N ALA A 7 -9.52 13.90 8.27
CA ALA A 7 -10.67 13.26 8.90
C ALA A 7 -11.62 12.66 7.85
N LEU A 8 -11.88 13.36 6.74
CA LEU A 8 -12.68 12.83 5.63
C LEU A 8 -12.04 11.58 5.03
N ARG A 9 -10.76 11.66 4.66
CA ARG A 9 -10.03 10.56 4.03
C ARG A 9 -10.01 9.32 4.93
N GLN A 10 -9.69 9.49 6.21
CA GLN A 10 -9.66 8.42 7.20
C GLN A 10 -11.05 7.78 7.39
N THR A 11 -12.12 8.58 7.41
CA THR A 11 -13.48 8.05 7.43
C THR A 11 -13.80 7.22 6.21
N LEU A 12 -13.46 7.68 5.00
CA LEU A 12 -13.73 6.90 3.79
C LEU A 12 -12.95 5.59 3.76
N GLU A 13 -11.68 5.59 4.19
CA GLU A 13 -10.88 4.37 4.33
C GLU A 13 -11.54 3.38 5.30
N ALA A 14 -12.02 3.86 6.46
CA ALA A 14 -12.72 3.03 7.44
C ALA A 14 -14.04 2.46 6.90
N LEU A 15 -14.89 3.31 6.31
CA LEU A 15 -16.18 2.86 5.77
C LEU A 15 -16.00 1.91 4.56
N ALA A 16 -14.97 2.11 3.75
CA ALA A 16 -14.63 1.20 2.65
C ALA A 16 -14.11 -0.14 3.16
N PHE A 17 -13.21 -0.12 4.16
CA PHE A 17 -12.70 -1.34 4.79
C PHE A 17 -13.84 -2.17 5.39
N GLU A 18 -14.74 -1.51 6.13
CA GLU A 18 -15.89 -2.14 6.79
C GLU A 18 -17.00 -2.57 5.81
N GLY A 19 -16.87 -2.30 4.51
CA GLY A 19 -17.86 -2.68 3.50
C GLY A 19 -19.16 -1.86 3.55
N ILE A 20 -19.12 -0.67 4.17
CA ILE A 20 -20.22 0.29 4.17
C ILE A 20 -20.24 1.06 2.84
N LEU A 21 -19.05 1.38 2.30
CA LEU A 21 -18.93 1.84 0.93
C LEU A 21 -18.84 0.63 -0.01
N GLN A 22 -19.55 0.69 -1.13
CA GLN A 22 -19.53 -0.35 -2.16
C GLN A 22 -18.46 -0.03 -3.21
N PRO A 23 -17.62 -0.99 -3.63
CA PRO A 23 -16.66 -0.78 -4.71
C PRO A 23 -17.36 -0.35 -6.01
N SER A 24 -16.75 0.59 -6.74
CA SER A 24 -17.24 1.07 -8.03
C SER A 24 -16.06 1.36 -8.97
N PRO A 25 -16.21 1.32 -10.31
CA PRO A 25 -15.11 1.66 -11.22
C PRO A 25 -14.48 3.02 -10.89
N GLY A 26 -13.18 3.02 -10.57
CA GLY A 26 -12.43 4.23 -10.22
C GLY A 26 -12.71 4.80 -8.82
N GLY A 27 -13.37 4.05 -7.92
CA GLY A 27 -13.60 4.50 -6.55
C GLY A 27 -14.66 3.69 -5.80
N TRP A 28 -15.63 4.38 -5.21
CA TRP A 28 -16.61 3.83 -4.26
C TRP A 28 -17.99 4.49 -4.41
N THR A 29 -19.04 3.81 -3.97
CA THR A 29 -20.39 4.36 -3.89
C THR A 29 -21.02 4.18 -2.52
N VAL A 30 -21.95 5.08 -2.18
CA VAL A 30 -22.85 4.95 -1.02
C VAL A 30 -24.16 5.68 -1.31
N GLY A 31 -25.28 4.94 -1.31
CA GLY A 31 -26.53 5.44 -1.88
C GLY A 31 -26.33 5.83 -3.35
N ALA A 32 -26.75 7.04 -3.74
CA ALA A 32 -26.51 7.57 -5.08
C ALA A 32 -25.20 8.36 -5.22
N LEU A 33 -24.40 8.48 -4.15
CA LEU A 33 -23.13 9.20 -4.18
C LEU A 33 -22.05 8.32 -4.80
N LEU A 34 -21.42 8.83 -5.86
CA LEU A 34 -20.19 8.28 -6.45
C LEU A 34 -18.98 9.06 -5.95
N ILE A 35 -18.00 8.34 -5.43
CA ILE A 35 -16.75 8.85 -4.87
C ILE A 35 -15.62 8.34 -5.75
N HIS A 36 -15.02 9.22 -6.55
CA HIS A 36 -13.86 8.92 -7.37
C HIS A 36 -12.58 9.16 -6.59
N VAL A 37 -11.76 8.12 -6.47
CA VAL A 37 -10.47 8.21 -5.80
C VAL A 37 -9.65 6.97 -6.16
N PRO A 38 -8.40 7.10 -6.62
CA PRO A 38 -7.51 5.95 -6.73
C PRO A 38 -7.28 5.36 -5.34
N TRP A 39 -7.27 4.04 -5.22
CA TRP A 39 -7.13 3.35 -3.94
C TRP A 39 -6.37 2.04 -4.10
N ARG A 40 -5.81 1.57 -2.98
CA ARG A 40 -5.09 0.30 -2.86
C ARG A 40 -5.71 -0.52 -1.74
N ARG A 41 -5.80 -1.84 -1.93
CA ARG A 41 -6.19 -2.78 -0.88
C ARG A 41 -4.96 -3.47 -0.33
N GLN A 42 -4.80 -3.48 0.98
CA GLN A 42 -3.76 -4.27 1.64
C GLN A 42 -4.19 -5.75 1.73
N PRO A 43 -3.25 -6.72 1.90
CA PRO A 43 -3.57 -8.14 2.10
C PRO A 43 -4.55 -8.40 3.24
N GLY A 44 -4.55 -7.59 4.30
CA GLY A 44 -5.51 -7.67 5.40
C GLY A 44 -6.87 -7.02 5.11
N GLY A 45 -7.12 -6.59 3.86
CA GLY A 45 -8.36 -5.95 3.43
C GLY A 45 -8.42 -4.43 3.61
N ARG A 46 -7.56 -3.83 4.45
CA ARG A 46 -7.50 -2.37 4.70
C ARG A 46 -7.42 -1.60 3.39
N VAL A 47 -8.19 -0.52 3.30
CA VAL A 47 -8.25 0.36 2.12
C VAL A 47 -7.36 1.59 2.35
N ARG A 48 -6.56 1.94 1.35
CA ARG A 48 -5.69 3.13 1.34
C ARG A 48 -6.04 4.00 0.16
N LEU A 49 -6.47 5.22 0.40
CA LEU A 49 -6.70 6.16 -0.69
C LEU A 49 -5.34 6.64 -1.24
N LEU A 50 -5.22 6.92 -2.53
CA LEU A 50 -3.94 7.38 -3.12
C LEU A 50 -4.00 8.86 -3.49
N ALA A 51 -5.18 9.46 -3.49
CA ALA A 51 -5.40 10.88 -3.71
C ALA A 51 -6.53 11.41 -2.81
N ASP A 52 -6.87 12.69 -2.96
CA ASP A 52 -8.07 13.23 -2.35
C ASP A 52 -9.33 12.72 -3.07
N PRO A 53 -10.39 12.38 -2.32
CA PRO A 53 -11.64 11.92 -2.90
C PRO A 53 -12.40 13.04 -3.62
N GLN A 54 -12.96 12.71 -4.77
CA GLN A 54 -13.76 13.60 -5.61
C GLN A 54 -15.18 13.05 -5.82
N ASP A 55 -16.14 13.91 -6.18
CA ASP A 55 -17.47 13.53 -6.63
C ASP A 55 -17.48 13.14 -8.12
N ALA A 56 -18.63 12.68 -8.63
CA ALA A 56 -18.84 12.33 -10.04
C ALA A 56 -18.51 13.45 -11.06
N ARG A 57 -18.36 14.70 -10.61
CA ARG A 57 -18.03 15.86 -11.46
C ARG A 57 -16.57 16.28 -11.31
N GLY A 58 -15.74 15.48 -10.64
CA GLY A 58 -14.33 15.77 -10.39
C GLY A 58 -14.09 16.83 -9.31
N ARG A 59 -15.11 17.22 -8.53
CA ARG A 59 -14.96 18.23 -7.48
C ARG A 59 -14.58 17.57 -6.14
N PRO A 60 -13.85 18.25 -5.25
CA PRO A 60 -13.52 17.70 -3.93
C PRO A 60 -14.77 17.21 -3.17
N LEU A 61 -14.70 16.00 -2.62
CA LEU A 61 -15.81 15.43 -1.88
C LEU A 61 -16.11 16.25 -0.62
N THR A 62 -17.40 16.47 -0.33
CA THR A 62 -17.85 17.28 0.81
C THR A 62 -18.60 16.46 1.85
N LEU A 63 -18.53 16.86 3.13
CA LEU A 63 -19.28 16.21 4.21
C LEU A 63 -20.81 16.19 3.96
N PRO A 64 -21.45 17.26 3.45
CA PRO A 64 -22.87 17.21 3.11
C PRO A 64 -23.20 16.20 2.02
N ALA A 65 -22.31 16.00 1.04
CA ALA A 65 -22.50 14.96 0.02
C ALA A 65 -22.43 13.56 0.65
N LEU A 66 -21.39 13.28 1.44
CA LEU A 66 -21.24 12.02 2.19
C LEU A 66 -22.44 11.75 3.10
N SER A 67 -22.92 12.77 3.83
CA SER A 67 -24.10 12.69 4.68
C SER A 67 -25.35 12.24 3.93
N ARG A 68 -25.61 12.83 2.75
CA ARG A 68 -26.76 12.46 1.92
C ARG A 68 -26.61 11.04 1.37
N GLY A 69 -25.42 10.66 0.92
CA GLY A 69 -25.15 9.31 0.43
C GLY A 69 -25.38 8.24 1.50
N LEU A 70 -24.87 8.46 2.72
CA LEU A 70 -25.09 7.57 3.86
C LEU A 70 -26.56 7.46 4.25
N ALA A 71 -27.29 8.59 4.30
CA ALA A 71 -28.71 8.60 4.59
C ALA A 71 -29.54 7.84 3.53
N GLN A 72 -29.20 8.00 2.24
CA GLN A 72 -29.81 7.24 1.14
C GLN A 72 -29.52 5.74 1.23
N ALA A 73 -28.38 5.35 1.80
CA ALA A 73 -28.02 3.97 2.09
C ALA A 73 -28.67 3.41 3.37
N GLY A 74 -29.50 4.20 4.07
CA GLY A 74 -30.23 3.77 5.27
C GLY A 74 -29.47 3.92 6.59
N HIS A 75 -28.37 4.69 6.61
CA HIS A 75 -27.61 4.96 7.83
C HIS A 75 -27.97 6.33 8.43
N ASP A 76 -27.88 6.48 9.76
CA ASP A 76 -27.87 7.79 10.43
C ASP A 76 -26.42 8.30 10.56
N PRO A 77 -26.00 9.32 9.79
CA PRO A 77 -24.63 9.81 9.81
C PRO A 77 -24.36 10.81 10.94
N ALA A 78 -25.34 11.20 11.76
CA ALA A 78 -25.22 12.33 12.67
C ALA A 78 -24.06 12.18 13.68
N THR A 79 -23.93 10.99 14.29
CA THR A 79 -22.88 10.71 15.27
C THR A 79 -21.51 10.64 14.61
N LEU A 80 -21.37 9.93 13.49
CA LEU A 80 -20.15 9.89 12.68
C LEU A 80 -19.66 11.30 12.29
N LEU A 81 -20.53 12.11 11.69
CA LEU A 81 -20.16 13.44 11.21
C LEU A 81 -19.79 14.38 12.35
N ARG A 82 -20.49 14.29 13.49
CA ARG A 82 -20.14 15.04 14.70
C ARG A 82 -18.78 14.64 15.24
N ALA A 83 -18.48 13.35 15.30
CA ALA A 83 -17.18 12.84 15.75
C ALA A 83 -16.04 13.29 14.81
N MET A 84 -16.26 13.25 13.49
CA MET A 84 -15.30 13.71 12.49
C MET A 84 -15.01 15.22 12.63
N ARG A 85 -16.06 16.05 12.69
CA ARG A 85 -15.90 17.51 12.80
C ARG A 85 -15.13 17.90 14.06
N ARG A 86 -15.45 17.27 15.20
CA ARG A 86 -14.73 17.52 16.45
C ARG A 86 -13.29 17.02 16.42
N SER A 87 -13.04 15.89 15.78
CA SER A 87 -11.66 15.39 15.62
C SER A 87 -10.81 16.34 14.75
N ALA A 88 -11.36 16.85 13.65
CA ALA A 88 -10.69 17.87 12.83
C ALA A 88 -10.47 19.17 13.61
N HIS A 89 -11.47 19.62 14.37
CA HIS A 89 -11.39 20.81 15.23
C HIS A 89 -10.29 20.71 16.28
N PHE A 90 -10.25 19.64 17.07
CA PHE A 90 -9.23 19.49 18.11
C PHE A 90 -7.84 19.14 17.57
N LEU A 91 -7.75 18.50 16.40
CA LEU A 91 -6.48 18.37 15.70
C LEU A 91 -5.95 19.74 15.23
N ARG A 92 -6.83 20.61 14.75
CA ARG A 92 -6.47 22.00 14.40
C ARG A 92 -6.03 22.78 15.64
N ALA A 93 -6.76 22.64 16.75
CA ALA A 93 -6.45 23.31 18.01
C ALA A 93 -5.11 22.85 18.62
N ALA A 94 -4.68 21.61 18.34
CA ALA A 94 -3.37 21.11 18.76
C ALA A 94 -2.19 21.79 18.05
N GLY A 95 -2.45 22.51 16.95
CA GLY A 95 -1.41 23.25 16.22
C GLY A 95 -0.60 22.39 15.24
N PRO A 96 0.49 22.93 14.68
CA PRO A 96 1.35 22.22 13.75
C PRO A 96 2.12 21.08 14.43
N LEU A 97 2.50 20.08 13.65
CA LEU A 97 3.37 19.00 14.12
C LEU A 97 4.73 19.56 14.57
N ARG A 98 5.17 19.13 15.75
CA ARG A 98 6.53 19.38 16.24
C ARG A 98 7.53 18.51 15.47
N ALA A 99 8.70 19.04 15.14
CA ALA A 99 9.81 18.27 14.58
C ALA A 99 10.64 17.57 15.67
N ASP A 100 11.38 16.53 15.30
CA ASP A 100 12.29 15.77 16.17
C ASP A 100 11.60 15.19 17.41
N ARG A 101 10.39 14.66 17.25
CA ARG A 101 9.55 14.23 18.39
C ARG A 101 10.16 13.09 19.18
N LEU A 102 10.91 12.20 18.54
CA LEU A 102 11.60 11.09 19.21
C LEU A 102 12.77 11.54 20.11
N ARG A 103 13.10 12.85 20.15
CA ARG A 103 13.99 13.41 21.19
C ARG A 103 13.27 13.67 22.52
N LEU A 104 11.95 13.67 22.53
CA LEU A 104 11.14 13.79 23.74
C LEU A 104 10.96 12.42 24.39
N THR A 105 10.68 12.42 25.68
CA THR A 105 10.50 11.22 26.49
C THR A 105 9.21 11.27 27.30
N GLY A 106 8.73 10.10 27.73
CA GLY A 106 7.59 9.95 28.64
C GLY A 106 6.34 10.75 28.21
N PRO A 107 5.67 11.45 29.16
CA PRO A 107 4.48 12.24 28.85
C PRO A 107 4.70 13.36 27.81
N ALA A 108 5.91 13.89 27.68
CA ALA A 108 6.21 14.93 26.69
C ALA A 108 6.21 14.37 25.25
N LEU A 109 6.71 13.14 25.07
CA LEU A 109 6.58 12.43 23.79
C LEU A 109 5.11 12.18 23.48
N GLU A 110 4.35 11.57 24.39
CA GLU A 110 2.92 11.28 24.17
C GLU A 110 2.12 12.55 23.83
N ALA A 111 2.41 13.68 24.48
CA ALA A 111 1.78 14.97 24.19
C ALA A 111 2.09 15.49 22.77
N ALA A 112 3.28 15.20 22.24
CA ALA A 112 3.69 15.61 20.90
C ALA A 112 3.13 14.71 19.78
N LEU A 113 2.59 13.53 20.12
CA LEU A 113 1.91 12.61 19.18
C LEU A 113 0.45 13.05 18.99
N ILE A 114 0.27 14.21 18.38
CA ILE A 114 -1.03 14.87 18.25
C ILE A 114 -1.94 14.21 17.21
N GLU A 115 -1.54 13.14 16.52
CA GLU A 115 -2.32 12.58 15.42
C GLU A 115 -3.56 11.83 15.91
N GLY A 116 -3.52 11.21 17.09
CA GLY A 116 -4.57 10.31 17.56
C GLY A 116 -4.63 9.00 16.75
N HIS A 117 -5.72 8.25 16.91
CA HIS A 117 -5.88 6.94 16.26
C HIS A 117 -5.82 7.04 14.71
N PRO A 118 -4.99 6.23 14.02
CA PRO A 118 -4.80 6.29 12.57
C PRO A 118 -5.95 5.73 11.71
N TYR A 119 -6.96 5.11 12.33
CA TYR A 119 -8.08 4.45 11.65
C TYR A 119 -9.43 5.05 12.04
N HIS A 120 -9.67 5.20 13.35
CA HIS A 120 -10.98 5.58 13.88
C HIS A 120 -11.45 7.00 13.44
N PRO A 121 -12.64 7.19 12.84
CA PRO A 121 -13.13 8.52 12.40
C PRO A 121 -13.21 9.59 13.51
N GLY A 122 -13.61 9.17 14.71
CA GLY A 122 -13.66 9.99 15.94
C GLY A 122 -12.37 10.03 16.77
N PHE A 123 -11.19 10.00 16.15
CA PHE A 123 -9.88 9.88 16.83
C PHE A 123 -9.57 10.97 17.86
N LYS A 124 -10.25 12.13 17.80
CA LYS A 124 -10.18 13.22 18.80
C LYS A 124 -11.55 13.84 19.07
N ALA A 125 -12.62 13.05 19.05
CA ALA A 125 -13.97 13.60 19.18
C ALA A 125 -14.20 14.37 20.49
N ARG A 126 -13.61 13.92 21.61
CA ARG A 126 -13.67 14.56 22.94
C ARG A 126 -15.07 15.07 23.31
N ILE A 127 -16.10 14.26 23.08
CA ILE A 127 -17.50 14.61 23.34
C ILE A 127 -17.63 14.98 24.82
N GLY A 128 -18.04 16.22 25.11
CA GLY A 128 -18.14 16.78 26.45
C GLY A 128 -17.14 17.90 26.76
N PHE A 129 -15.98 17.95 26.09
CA PHE A 129 -15.03 19.06 26.24
C PHE A 129 -15.43 20.29 25.44
N SER A 130 -15.34 21.46 26.09
CA SER A 130 -15.23 22.76 25.43
C SER A 130 -13.80 23.03 24.97
N ASP A 131 -13.57 24.13 24.25
CA ASP A 131 -12.21 24.56 23.88
C ASP A 131 -11.37 24.93 25.10
N ALA A 132 -11.99 25.53 26.13
CA ALA A 132 -11.33 25.83 27.39
C ALA A 132 -10.96 24.55 28.16
N ASP A 133 -11.84 23.55 28.19
CA ASP A 133 -11.53 22.25 28.79
C ASP A 133 -10.38 21.56 28.05
N ASN A 134 -10.42 21.61 26.72
CA ASN A 134 -9.37 21.03 25.88
C ASN A 134 -8.02 21.72 26.11
N ALA A 135 -8.01 23.04 26.22
CA ALA A 135 -6.81 23.79 26.57
C ALA A 135 -6.31 23.40 27.97
N ALA A 136 -7.19 23.29 28.97
CA ALA A 136 -6.79 22.98 30.34
C ALA A 136 -6.31 21.54 30.54
N TYR A 137 -6.97 20.57 29.91
CA TYR A 137 -6.83 19.14 30.24
C TYR A 137 -6.34 18.27 29.07
N GLY A 138 -6.26 18.81 27.85
CA GLY A 138 -5.75 18.08 26.70
C GLY A 138 -4.23 17.86 26.79
N PRO A 139 -3.71 16.67 26.42
CA PRO A 139 -2.28 16.36 26.50
C PRO A 139 -1.44 17.27 25.59
N GLU A 140 -1.98 17.73 24.46
CA GLU A 140 -1.24 18.49 23.45
C GLU A 140 -0.80 19.86 23.92
N GLY A 141 -1.53 20.46 24.87
CA GLY A 141 -1.14 21.72 25.50
C GLY A 141 0.02 21.55 26.49
N ALA A 142 0.40 20.31 26.81
CA ALA A 142 1.40 19.95 27.83
C ALA A 142 1.16 20.61 29.21
N ASN A 143 -0.10 21.01 29.47
CA ASN A 143 -0.49 21.70 30.68
C ASN A 143 -0.46 20.74 31.87
N ALA A 144 -0.04 21.27 33.00
CA ALA A 144 -0.08 20.55 34.27
C ALA A 144 -1.24 21.09 35.12
N PHE A 145 -1.99 20.19 35.73
CA PHE A 145 -3.08 20.52 36.65
C PHE A 145 -3.11 19.55 37.83
N ALA A 146 -3.69 19.99 38.93
CA ALA A 146 -3.83 19.17 40.13
C ALA A 146 -5.17 18.42 40.10
N PRO A 147 -5.19 17.09 40.27
CA PRO A 147 -6.44 16.39 40.58
C PRO A 147 -6.97 16.83 41.94
N LEU A 148 -8.27 16.75 42.13
CA LEU A 148 -8.91 17.02 43.42
C LEU A 148 -8.95 15.75 44.26
N TRP A 149 -8.86 15.88 45.59
CA TRP A 149 -8.88 14.73 46.50
C TRP A 149 -10.10 14.75 47.40
N LEU A 150 -10.77 13.61 47.50
CA LEU A 150 -11.98 13.45 48.30
C LEU A 150 -11.70 12.53 49.49
N GLY A 151 -12.13 12.96 50.67
CA GLY A 151 -12.28 12.11 51.85
C GLY A 151 -13.69 11.56 51.88
N LEU A 152 -13.83 10.25 52.07
CA LEU A 152 -15.11 9.54 52.00
C LEU A 152 -15.32 8.69 53.25
N ASP A 153 -16.59 8.53 53.63
CA ASP A 153 -17.03 7.45 54.50
C ASP A 153 -16.58 6.09 53.91
N PRO A 154 -15.84 5.26 54.67
CA PRO A 154 -15.38 3.95 54.20
C PRO A 154 -16.49 3.04 53.65
N ALA A 155 -17.73 3.20 54.11
CA ALA A 155 -18.87 2.41 53.62
C ALA A 155 -19.25 2.73 52.15
N LEU A 156 -18.76 3.85 51.59
CA LEU A 156 -19.06 4.28 50.23
C LEU A 156 -18.03 3.83 49.20
N ILE A 157 -16.90 3.25 49.59
CA ILE A 157 -15.76 3.02 48.71
C ILE A 157 -15.27 1.57 48.80
N ARG A 158 -15.10 0.93 47.64
CA ARG A 158 -14.43 -0.37 47.52
C ARG A 158 -12.99 -0.13 47.09
N ARG A 159 -12.04 -0.82 47.72
CA ARG A 159 -10.60 -0.67 47.49
C ARG A 159 -9.97 -2.04 47.25
N ALA A 160 -8.94 -2.06 46.40
CA ALA A 160 -8.14 -3.25 46.13
C ALA A 160 -6.67 -2.86 45.90
N GLY A 161 -5.76 -3.75 46.30
CA GLY A 161 -4.32 -3.50 46.19
C GLY A 161 -3.83 -2.34 47.08
N SER A 162 -2.83 -1.63 46.59
CA SER A 162 -2.23 -0.47 47.28
C SER A 162 -3.16 0.76 47.30
N ASP A 163 -2.93 1.65 48.26
CA ASP A 163 -3.69 2.91 48.33
C ASP A 163 -3.37 3.82 47.13
N VAL A 164 -4.42 4.21 46.40
CA VAL A 164 -4.33 5.17 45.29
C VAL A 164 -3.82 6.55 45.74
N ALA A 165 -3.93 6.87 47.04
CA ALA A 165 -3.44 8.13 47.60
C ALA A 165 -1.98 8.09 48.08
N ALA A 166 -1.35 6.91 48.19
CA ALA A 166 -0.06 6.78 48.88
C ALA A 166 1.03 7.65 48.22
N GLY A 167 1.62 8.57 48.99
CA GLY A 167 2.64 9.51 48.51
C GLY A 167 2.12 10.69 47.67
N LEU A 168 0.80 10.77 47.45
CA LEU A 168 0.17 11.82 46.63
C LEU A 168 -0.85 12.66 47.41
N SER A 169 -1.47 12.09 48.46
CA SER A 169 -2.45 12.77 49.31
C SER A 169 -2.62 12.05 50.66
N ALA A 170 -3.60 12.48 51.46
CA ALA A 170 -3.95 11.85 52.73
C ALA A 170 -4.35 10.37 52.53
N PRO A 171 -3.92 9.44 53.43
CA PRO A 171 -4.28 8.03 53.33
C PRO A 171 -5.79 7.82 53.25
N GLY A 172 -6.22 6.93 52.34
CA GLY A 172 -7.64 6.64 52.14
C GLY A 172 -8.42 7.76 51.43
N ALA A 173 -7.77 8.79 50.90
CA ALA A 173 -8.39 9.70 49.95
C ALA A 173 -8.60 9.02 48.58
N ILE A 174 -9.45 9.60 47.73
CA ILE A 174 -9.58 9.20 46.32
C ILE A 174 -9.38 10.42 45.41
N PRO A 175 -8.59 10.31 44.33
CA PRO A 175 -8.43 11.38 43.37
C PRO A 175 -9.62 11.43 42.40
N VAL A 176 -9.99 12.64 41.98
CA VAL A 176 -10.98 12.89 40.93
C VAL A 176 -10.47 13.97 39.97
N HIS A 177 -10.68 13.75 38.67
CA HIS A 177 -10.31 14.72 37.66
C HIS A 177 -11.13 16.01 37.85
N PRO A 178 -10.55 17.23 37.78
CA PRO A 178 -11.29 18.47 38.05
C PRO A 178 -12.54 18.65 37.17
N TRP A 179 -12.41 18.35 35.88
CA TRP A 179 -13.54 18.33 34.93
C TRP A 179 -14.66 17.35 35.33
N GLN A 180 -14.30 16.18 35.87
CA GLN A 180 -15.25 15.15 36.32
C GLN A 180 -15.95 15.62 37.60
N TRP A 181 -15.19 16.19 38.54
CA TRP A 181 -15.74 16.74 39.77
C TRP A 181 -16.77 17.84 39.51
N ALA A 182 -16.51 18.75 38.57
CA ALA A 182 -17.43 19.81 38.19
C ALA A 182 -18.79 19.29 37.68
N ARG A 183 -18.86 18.03 37.22
CA ARG A 183 -20.11 17.38 36.79
C ARG A 183 -20.74 16.54 37.89
N LEU A 184 -19.91 15.95 38.75
CA LEU A 184 -20.39 15.15 39.88
C LEU A 184 -20.88 16.00 41.05
N CYS A 185 -20.39 17.24 41.21
CA CYS A 185 -20.74 18.05 42.37
C CYS A 185 -22.23 18.38 42.46
N ASP A 186 -22.92 18.38 41.31
CA ASP A 186 -24.35 18.63 41.16
C ASP A 186 -25.19 17.33 41.13
N ASP A 187 -24.54 16.16 41.15
CA ASP A 187 -25.23 14.87 41.23
C ASP A 187 -25.97 14.78 42.59
N PRO A 188 -27.28 14.49 42.61
CA PRO A 188 -28.06 14.46 43.85
C PRO A 188 -27.50 13.53 44.93
N VAL A 189 -26.88 12.42 44.53
CA VAL A 189 -26.26 11.44 45.43
C VAL A 189 -25.03 12.07 46.12
N ILE A 190 -24.15 12.68 45.32
CA ILE A 190 -22.94 13.36 45.81
C ILE A 190 -23.31 14.54 46.71
N ALA A 191 -24.28 15.37 46.29
CA ALA A 191 -24.77 16.50 47.08
C ALA A 191 -25.37 16.05 48.42
N GLY A 192 -26.09 14.92 48.44
CA GLY A 192 -26.60 14.28 49.65
C GLY A 192 -25.48 13.88 50.61
N TRP A 193 -24.44 13.21 50.13
CA TRP A 193 -23.30 12.80 50.96
C TRP A 193 -22.50 13.97 51.50
N ARG A 194 -22.35 15.05 50.73
CA ARG A 194 -21.71 16.29 51.20
C ARG A 194 -22.48 16.92 52.36
N ARG A 195 -23.80 17.06 52.23
CA ARG A 195 -24.66 17.59 53.30
C ARG A 195 -24.61 16.73 54.56
N ALA A 196 -24.52 15.41 54.40
CA ALA A 196 -24.42 14.45 55.50
C ALA A 196 -22.99 14.30 56.07
N GLY A 197 -21.99 15.03 55.54
CA GLY A 197 -20.59 14.92 55.97
C GLY A 197 -19.89 13.61 55.59
N ARG A 198 -20.52 12.76 54.76
CA ARG A 198 -19.97 11.47 54.30
C ARG A 198 -18.99 11.62 53.13
N LEU A 199 -18.92 12.81 52.53
CA LEU A 199 -17.96 13.19 51.50
C LEU A 199 -17.45 14.60 51.76
N ARG A 200 -16.13 14.77 51.81
CA ARG A 200 -15.47 16.08 51.95
C ARG A 200 -14.37 16.28 50.90
N LEU A 201 -14.27 17.49 50.37
CA LEU A 201 -13.15 17.89 49.51
C LEU A 201 -11.94 18.20 50.40
N LEU A 202 -10.81 17.52 50.18
CA LEU A 202 -9.58 17.68 50.96
C LEU A 202 -8.64 18.74 50.36
N GLY A 203 -8.76 19.05 49.06
CA GLY A 203 -7.94 20.03 48.35
C GLY A 203 -7.31 19.48 47.07
N GLY A 204 -6.36 20.23 46.51
CA GLY A 204 -5.62 19.87 45.29
C GLY A 204 -4.41 18.98 45.55
N GLY A 205 -4.16 18.04 44.65
CA GLY A 205 -3.00 17.14 44.65
C GLY A 205 -1.73 17.74 44.02
N PRO A 206 -0.70 16.91 43.80
CA PRO A 206 0.47 17.33 43.04
C PRO A 206 0.08 17.67 41.60
N LEU A 207 0.87 18.53 40.95
CA LEU A 207 0.69 18.82 39.54
C LEU A 207 0.96 17.58 38.70
N MET A 208 0.04 17.28 37.78
CA MET A 208 0.12 16.14 36.88
C MET A 208 -0.17 16.55 35.44
N ARG A 209 0.33 15.77 34.48
CA ARG A 209 0.09 15.94 33.05
C ARG A 209 -0.75 14.78 32.53
N ALA A 210 -1.75 15.08 31.70
CA ALA A 210 -2.50 14.05 31.00
C ALA A 210 -1.60 13.34 29.98
N THR A 211 -1.72 12.01 29.87
CA THR A 211 -1.13 11.24 28.78
C THR A 211 -2.09 11.18 27.58
N ALA A 212 -1.74 10.43 26.52
CA ALA A 212 -2.58 10.31 25.33
C ALA A 212 -4.01 9.78 25.60
N SER A 213 -4.25 9.13 26.74
CA SER A 213 -5.58 8.64 27.14
C SER A 213 -6.52 9.74 27.68
N LEU A 214 -6.03 10.97 27.89
CA LEU A 214 -6.65 12.09 28.63
C LEU A 214 -6.85 11.84 30.13
N ARG A 215 -7.28 10.64 30.50
CA ARG A 215 -7.69 10.29 31.86
C ARG A 215 -6.59 9.70 32.73
N THR A 216 -5.46 9.32 32.12
CA THR A 216 -4.27 8.89 32.85
C THR A 216 -3.39 10.11 33.08
N LEU A 217 -3.10 10.40 34.35
CA LEU A 217 -2.32 11.55 34.79
C LEU A 217 -0.96 11.07 35.31
N ALA A 218 0.11 11.65 34.78
CA ALA A 218 1.48 11.43 35.20
C ALA A 218 1.95 12.58 36.11
N PRO A 219 2.42 12.31 37.33
CA PRO A 219 2.97 13.37 38.20
C PRO A 219 4.15 14.08 37.54
N VAL A 220 4.19 15.42 37.64
CA VAL A 220 5.33 16.21 37.13
C VAL A 220 6.64 15.87 37.84
N ALA A 221 6.56 15.48 39.11
CA ALA A 221 7.71 15.06 39.91
C ALA A 221 8.17 13.61 39.62
N GLY A 222 7.50 12.88 38.72
CA GLY A 222 7.71 11.45 38.49
C GLY A 222 6.98 10.56 39.50
N GLY A 223 7.00 9.25 39.25
CA GLY A 223 6.30 8.23 40.04
C GLY A 223 5.06 7.66 39.34
N ASP A 224 4.24 6.93 40.11
CA ASP A 224 3.09 6.21 39.56
C ASP A 224 2.06 7.13 38.91
N HIS A 225 1.44 6.63 37.85
CA HIS A 225 0.36 7.31 37.14
C HIS A 225 -0.98 7.02 37.81
N LEU A 226 -1.92 7.96 37.69
CA LEU A 226 -3.31 7.81 38.10
C LEU A 226 -4.24 7.77 36.90
N LYS A 227 -4.93 6.66 36.68
CA LYS A 227 -6.01 6.52 35.69
C LYS A 227 -7.33 6.83 36.39
N LEU A 228 -7.98 7.92 36.00
CA LEU A 228 -9.17 8.45 36.66
C LEU A 228 -10.43 8.26 35.81
N SER A 229 -11.61 8.23 36.43
CA SER A 229 -12.86 8.37 35.69
C SER A 229 -12.95 9.73 35.00
N LEU A 230 -13.35 9.73 33.73
CA LEU A 230 -13.55 10.94 32.95
C LEU A 230 -14.71 10.73 31.95
N GLY A 231 -15.85 11.35 32.17
CA GLY A 231 -17.07 11.20 31.36
C GLY A 231 -17.01 11.82 29.95
N VAL A 232 -15.83 11.85 29.33
CA VAL A 232 -15.57 12.39 27.99
C VAL A 232 -15.60 11.26 26.97
N GLY A 233 -16.37 11.44 25.89
CA GLY A 233 -16.38 10.51 24.77
C GLY A 233 -15.17 10.69 23.86
N VAL A 234 -14.33 9.67 23.73
CA VAL A 234 -13.22 9.63 22.76
C VAL A 234 -13.32 8.33 22.00
N THR A 235 -13.06 8.36 20.69
CA THR A 235 -13.39 7.24 19.79
C THR A 235 -14.86 6.83 19.95
N SER A 236 -15.16 5.56 20.20
CA SER A 236 -16.52 5.02 20.36
C SER A 236 -16.92 4.79 21.82
N SER A 237 -16.12 5.20 22.81
CA SER A 237 -16.41 4.98 24.22
C SER A 237 -16.25 6.21 25.12
N VAL A 238 -17.05 6.26 26.18
CA VAL A 238 -16.93 7.22 27.27
C VAL A 238 -15.81 6.76 28.20
N ARG A 239 -14.96 7.68 28.66
CA ARG A 239 -13.77 7.38 29.46
C ARG A 239 -14.06 7.22 30.97
N ASP A 240 -15.27 6.80 31.33
CA ASP A 240 -15.56 6.26 32.66
C ASP A 240 -14.86 4.91 32.83
N LEU A 241 -14.56 4.53 34.08
CA LEU A 241 -13.93 3.24 34.37
C LEU A 241 -15.00 2.16 34.53
N VAL A 242 -14.83 1.01 33.89
CA VAL A 242 -15.84 -0.06 33.93
C VAL A 242 -15.97 -0.59 35.37
N PRO A 243 -17.15 -0.56 36.02
CA PRO A 243 -17.24 -0.75 37.47
C PRO A 243 -16.65 -2.07 37.99
N TRP A 244 -16.93 -3.17 37.30
CA TRP A 244 -16.45 -4.50 37.68
C TRP A 244 -14.92 -4.64 37.48
N SER A 245 -14.34 -3.89 36.56
CA SER A 245 -12.91 -3.97 36.21
C SER A 245 -11.98 -3.35 37.26
N VAL A 246 -12.46 -2.29 37.93
CA VAL A 246 -11.63 -1.51 38.87
C VAL A 246 -11.12 -2.36 40.03
N PRO A 247 -11.97 -3.07 40.80
CA PRO A 247 -11.49 -3.82 41.96
C PRO A 247 -10.61 -5.02 41.60
N VAL A 248 -10.73 -5.58 40.39
CA VAL A 248 -9.92 -6.74 39.95
C VAL A 248 -8.58 -6.35 39.32
N ALA A 249 -8.37 -5.08 38.97
CA ALA A 249 -7.18 -4.60 38.27
C ALA A 249 -5.84 -5.02 38.93
N PRO A 250 -5.67 -4.92 40.26
CA PRO A 250 -4.44 -5.37 40.92
C PRO A 250 -4.21 -6.87 40.83
N ALA A 251 -5.27 -7.67 40.96
CA ALA A 251 -5.19 -9.12 40.89
C ALA A 251 -4.83 -9.60 39.48
N ILE A 252 -5.48 -9.04 38.44
CA ILE A 252 -5.16 -9.33 37.04
C ILE A 252 -3.72 -8.94 36.70
N SER A 253 -3.27 -7.77 37.14
CA SER A 253 -1.90 -7.31 36.91
C SER A 253 -0.86 -8.22 37.57
N GLY A 254 -1.10 -8.60 38.83
CA GLY A 254 -0.21 -9.51 39.57
C GLY A 254 -0.16 -10.90 38.95
N TRP A 255 -1.31 -11.42 38.51
CA TRP A 255 -1.38 -12.68 37.78
C TRP A 255 -0.56 -12.65 36.49
N LEU A 256 -0.77 -11.63 35.65
CA LEU A 256 -0.05 -11.51 34.39
C LEU A 256 1.46 -11.38 34.60
N GLN A 257 1.90 -10.65 35.64
CA GLN A 257 3.31 -10.60 36.03
C GLN A 257 3.86 -11.97 36.45
N ALA A 258 3.10 -12.75 37.22
CA ALA A 258 3.50 -14.10 37.62
C ALA A 258 3.61 -15.05 36.42
N VAL A 259 2.67 -14.98 35.47
CA VAL A 259 2.72 -15.75 34.22
C VAL A 259 3.96 -15.40 33.41
N VAL A 260 4.21 -14.10 33.17
CA VAL A 260 5.38 -13.60 32.43
C VAL A 260 6.69 -14.02 33.10
N ALA A 261 6.78 -13.92 34.43
CA ALA A 261 7.97 -14.34 35.17
C ALA A 261 8.20 -15.86 35.15
N SER A 262 7.16 -16.65 34.92
CA SER A 262 7.23 -18.11 34.93
C SER A 262 7.71 -18.74 33.62
N ASP A 263 7.73 -17.98 32.53
CA ASP A 263 8.04 -18.50 31.19
C ASP A 263 9.18 -17.70 30.54
N PRO A 264 10.35 -18.31 30.31
CA PRO A 264 11.49 -17.66 29.65
C PRO A 264 11.16 -17.09 28.25
N ALA A 265 10.18 -17.65 27.53
CA ALA A 265 9.76 -17.14 26.22
C ALA A 265 9.08 -15.76 26.33
N LEU A 266 8.62 -15.38 27.53
CA LEU A 266 8.01 -14.08 27.83
C LEU A 266 9.00 -13.06 28.40
N ALA A 267 10.29 -13.39 28.58
CA ALA A 267 11.28 -12.52 29.23
C ALA A 267 11.45 -11.14 28.56
N GLY A 268 11.10 -11.02 27.28
CA GLY A 268 11.11 -9.75 26.53
C GLY A 268 9.88 -8.86 26.74
N LEU A 269 8.88 -9.31 27.51
CA LEU A 269 7.64 -8.59 27.81
C LEU A 269 7.65 -8.10 29.27
N ARG A 270 7.43 -6.81 29.47
CA ARG A 270 7.25 -6.19 30.79
C ARG A 270 5.82 -5.71 30.96
N VAL A 271 5.21 -6.08 32.08
CA VAL A 271 3.85 -5.68 32.47
C VAL A 271 3.94 -4.48 33.41
N LEU A 272 3.23 -3.38 33.11
CA LEU A 272 3.10 -2.24 34.02
C LEU A 272 1.88 -2.46 34.93
N PRO A 273 2.08 -2.82 36.21
CA PRO A 273 0.98 -3.28 37.05
C PRO A 273 0.06 -2.12 37.44
N GLU A 274 -1.25 -2.38 37.37
CA GLU A 274 -2.31 -1.58 37.97
C GLU A 274 -2.46 -1.98 39.45
N HIS A 275 -1.48 -1.63 40.28
CA HIS A 275 -1.29 -2.20 41.62
C HIS A 275 -2.16 -1.58 42.73
N GLY A 276 -3.00 -0.59 42.43
CA GLY A 276 -3.93 0.00 43.39
C GLY A 276 -5.22 0.45 42.72
N ALA A 277 -6.36 0.27 43.38
CA ALA A 277 -7.65 0.61 42.81
C ALA A 277 -8.66 1.05 43.86
N ALA A 278 -9.53 1.97 43.47
CA ALA A 278 -10.62 2.47 44.30
C ALA A 278 -11.84 2.84 43.44
N ILE A 279 -13.03 2.45 43.87
CA ILE A 279 -14.31 2.80 43.22
C ILE A 279 -15.35 3.19 44.26
N VAL A 280 -16.07 4.28 44.02
CA VAL A 280 -17.06 4.83 44.95
C VAL A 280 -18.46 4.43 44.53
N ALA A 281 -19.15 3.71 45.41
CA ALA A 281 -20.54 3.30 45.30
C ALA A 281 -20.92 2.89 43.86
N PRO A 282 -20.30 1.83 43.30
CA PRO A 282 -20.51 1.43 41.90
C PRO A 282 -21.98 1.19 41.55
N ASP A 283 -22.79 0.76 42.52
CA ASP A 283 -24.23 0.51 42.33
C ASP A 283 -25.05 1.81 42.16
N LEU A 284 -24.52 2.95 42.61
CA LEU A 284 -25.18 4.27 42.53
C LEU A 284 -24.55 5.18 41.47
N LEU A 285 -23.23 5.15 41.35
CA LEU A 285 -22.49 6.06 40.47
C LEU A 285 -21.98 5.38 39.20
N GLY A 286 -22.04 4.04 39.13
CA GLY A 286 -21.36 3.29 38.09
C GLY A 286 -19.86 3.58 38.10
N GLY A 287 -19.32 3.82 36.91
CA GLY A 287 -17.89 4.07 36.68
C GLY A 287 -17.44 5.52 36.85
N ARG A 288 -18.32 6.41 37.29
CA ARG A 288 -18.11 7.87 37.22
C ARG A 288 -17.16 8.41 38.27
N LEU A 289 -16.89 7.66 39.35
CA LEU A 289 -15.95 8.03 40.41
C LEU A 289 -15.09 6.84 40.84
N ALA A 290 -14.01 6.64 40.11
CA ALA A 290 -13.02 5.59 40.35
C ALA A 290 -11.61 6.06 39.99
N ALA A 291 -10.61 5.37 40.54
CA ALA A 291 -9.21 5.60 40.27
C ALA A 291 -8.43 4.28 40.28
N ILE A 292 -7.48 4.14 39.36
CA ILE A 292 -6.50 3.08 39.31
C ILE A 292 -5.10 3.71 39.37
N ARG A 293 -4.25 3.16 40.23
CA ARG A 293 -2.83 3.53 40.35
C ARG A 293 -1.99 2.50 39.60
N ARG A 294 -1.10 2.98 38.73
CA ARG A 294 -0.30 2.16 37.83
C ARG A 294 1.15 2.63 37.82
N SER A 295 2.09 1.69 37.77
CA SER A 295 3.50 2.03 37.58
C SER A 295 3.76 2.80 36.28
N ALA A 296 4.71 3.74 36.33
CA ALA A 296 5.12 4.50 35.17
C ALA A 296 5.90 3.64 34.16
N PRO A 297 5.75 3.90 32.84
CA PRO A 297 6.67 3.37 31.85
C PRO A 297 8.08 3.98 32.02
N PRO A 298 9.14 3.31 31.55
CA PRO A 298 10.44 3.96 31.34
C PRO A 298 10.31 5.18 30.44
N ASP A 299 11.10 6.22 30.71
CA ASP A 299 11.04 7.49 29.99
C ASP A 299 11.36 7.36 28.49
N ASP A 300 12.25 6.44 28.14
CA ASP A 300 12.68 6.13 26.78
C ASP A 300 11.73 5.19 26.02
N ALA A 301 10.64 4.72 26.65
CA ALA A 301 9.69 3.84 26.00
C ALA A 301 8.83 4.61 24.97
N VAL A 302 8.77 4.07 23.75
CA VAL A 302 8.03 4.66 22.64
C VAL A 302 6.75 3.86 22.38
N PRO A 303 5.55 4.47 22.37
CA PRO A 303 4.32 3.79 21.98
C PRO A 303 4.40 3.24 20.57
N LEU A 304 3.89 2.02 20.33
CA LEU A 304 3.92 1.42 18.99
C LEU A 304 3.13 2.24 17.96
N SER A 305 2.12 3.00 18.40
CA SER A 305 1.38 3.93 17.54
C SER A 305 2.27 5.02 16.91
N ALA A 306 3.44 5.32 17.49
CA ALA A 306 4.38 6.28 16.93
C ALA A 306 5.09 5.75 15.68
N LEU A 307 5.25 4.43 15.56
CA LEU A 307 6.07 3.80 14.51
C LEU A 307 5.50 3.98 13.09
N SER A 308 4.19 4.24 12.97
CA SER A 308 3.51 4.47 11.70
C SER A 308 3.30 5.97 11.37
N LEU A 309 3.85 6.89 12.18
CA LEU A 309 3.68 8.34 12.00
C LEU A 309 4.77 8.94 11.11
N CYS A 310 4.59 10.22 10.74
CA CYS A 310 5.51 10.99 9.90
C CYS A 310 5.83 12.34 10.54
N GLU A 311 7.05 12.82 10.33
CA GLU A 311 7.48 14.18 10.66
C GLU A 311 6.78 15.26 9.82
N PRO A 312 6.88 16.55 10.20
CA PRO A 312 6.21 17.64 9.49
C PRO A 312 6.57 17.72 8.00
N ASP A 313 7.78 17.30 7.63
CA ASP A 313 8.28 17.23 6.25
C ASP A 313 7.76 16.02 5.46
N GLY A 314 6.98 15.16 6.11
CA GLY A 314 6.38 13.96 5.54
C GLY A 314 7.24 12.70 5.66
N ARG A 315 8.51 12.78 6.08
CA ARG A 315 9.35 11.59 6.29
C ARG A 315 8.82 10.72 7.43
N PRO A 316 9.00 9.40 7.40
CA PRO A 316 8.70 8.53 8.54
C PRO A 316 9.32 9.03 9.85
N LEU A 317 8.57 8.97 10.95
CA LEU A 317 9.07 9.38 12.27
C LEU A 317 10.33 8.59 12.67
N ILE A 318 10.37 7.31 12.28
CA ILE A 318 11.48 6.39 12.54
C ILE A 318 12.50 6.32 11.39
N ALA A 319 12.50 7.28 10.46
CA ALA A 319 13.36 7.23 9.27
C ALA A 319 14.85 7.04 9.62
N ASP A 320 15.33 7.76 10.63
CA ASP A 320 16.74 7.69 11.06
C ASP A 320 17.09 6.31 11.64
N TRP A 321 16.15 5.67 12.35
CA TRP A 321 16.34 4.32 12.89
C TRP A 321 16.44 3.29 11.75
N LEU A 322 15.56 3.40 10.75
CA LEU A 322 15.54 2.51 9.60
C LEU A 322 16.78 2.68 8.71
N ALA A 323 17.25 3.92 8.53
CA ALA A 323 18.47 4.20 7.78
C ALA A 323 19.72 3.65 8.49
N ARG A 324 19.78 3.79 9.82
CA ARG A 324 20.91 3.33 10.64
C ARG A 324 21.01 1.81 10.70
N HIS A 325 19.89 1.14 10.98
CA HIS A 325 19.86 -0.29 11.28
C HIS A 325 19.48 -1.17 10.08
N GLY A 326 19.04 -0.56 8.99
CA GLY A 326 18.48 -1.24 7.82
C GLY A 326 17.04 -1.69 8.07
N THR A 327 16.12 -1.32 7.17
CA THR A 327 14.67 -1.56 7.32
C THR A 327 14.31 -3.02 7.60
N ARG A 328 14.92 -3.98 6.90
CA ARG A 328 14.62 -5.41 7.06
C ARG A 328 15.12 -5.97 8.40
N ALA A 329 16.34 -5.64 8.78
CA ALA A 329 16.92 -6.09 10.05
C ALA A 329 16.17 -5.48 11.23
N TRP A 330 15.85 -4.18 11.15
CA TRP A 330 15.01 -3.49 12.12
C TRP A 330 13.63 -4.15 12.24
N LEU A 331 12.97 -4.44 11.12
CA LEU A 331 11.65 -5.10 11.11
C LEU A 331 11.73 -6.50 11.72
N ALA A 332 12.70 -7.32 11.35
CA ALA A 332 12.88 -8.66 11.90
C ALA A 332 13.06 -8.59 13.43
N ARG A 333 13.86 -7.63 13.91
CA ARG A 333 14.05 -7.41 15.35
C ARG A 333 12.77 -6.93 16.02
N PHE A 334 12.06 -5.97 15.43
CA PHE A 334 10.78 -5.48 15.94
C PHE A 334 9.75 -6.62 16.08
N LEU A 335 9.64 -7.48 15.07
CA LEU A 335 8.74 -8.64 15.12
C LEU A 335 9.14 -9.65 16.19
N ALA A 336 10.45 -9.86 16.41
CA ALA A 336 10.93 -10.69 17.53
C ALA A 336 10.55 -10.10 18.90
N VAL A 337 10.53 -8.78 19.04
CA VAL A 337 10.06 -8.09 20.27
C VAL A 337 8.55 -8.24 20.47
N LEU A 338 7.76 -8.46 19.40
CA LEU A 338 6.32 -8.73 19.49
C LEU A 338 5.98 -10.19 19.80
N ALA A 339 6.90 -11.14 19.57
CA ALA A 339 6.67 -12.56 19.75
C ALA A 339 6.09 -12.97 21.13
N PRO A 340 6.48 -12.34 22.26
CA PRO A 340 5.88 -12.64 23.56
C PRO A 340 4.37 -12.44 23.63
N VAL A 341 3.80 -11.44 22.94
CA VAL A 341 2.33 -11.22 22.90
C VAL A 341 1.64 -12.39 22.20
N TRP A 342 2.23 -12.84 21.10
CA TRP A 342 1.72 -13.99 20.36
C TRP A 342 1.84 -15.29 21.17
N HIS A 343 2.96 -15.48 21.88
CA HIS A 343 3.19 -16.63 22.75
C HIS A 343 2.24 -16.66 23.94
N LEU A 344 1.95 -15.51 24.56
CA LEU A 344 0.98 -15.40 25.65
C LEU A 344 -0.42 -15.88 25.21
N MET A 345 -0.85 -15.50 24.01
CA MET A 345 -2.11 -15.96 23.42
C MET A 345 -2.07 -17.45 23.07
N ALA A 346 -1.04 -17.88 22.34
CA ALA A 346 -0.94 -19.23 21.77
C ALA A 346 -0.67 -20.32 22.80
N HIS A 347 0.16 -20.03 23.81
CA HIS A 347 0.57 -20.99 24.82
C HIS A 347 -0.19 -20.83 26.13
N HIS A 348 -0.32 -19.60 26.64
CA HIS A 348 -0.94 -19.35 27.95
C HIS A 348 -2.45 -19.13 27.89
N GLY A 349 -3.06 -19.06 26.70
CA GLY A 349 -4.50 -18.84 26.57
C GLY A 349 -4.94 -17.48 27.11
N ILE A 350 -4.05 -16.47 27.05
CA ILE A 350 -4.29 -15.10 27.51
C ILE A 350 -4.02 -14.14 26.35
N ALA A 351 -5.01 -13.36 25.97
CA ALA A 351 -4.90 -12.31 24.96
C ALA A 351 -4.85 -10.92 25.61
N LEU A 352 -3.96 -10.08 25.11
CA LEU A 352 -3.92 -8.66 25.43
C LEU A 352 -4.59 -7.88 24.30
N GLU A 353 -5.28 -6.79 24.64
CA GLU A 353 -5.68 -5.76 23.69
C GLU A 353 -4.42 -5.03 23.17
N ALA A 354 -3.75 -5.65 22.20
CA ALA A 354 -2.42 -5.33 21.72
C ALA A 354 -2.39 -4.11 20.78
N HIS A 355 -3.14 -3.06 21.12
CA HIS A 355 -3.25 -1.86 20.31
C HIS A 355 -2.03 -0.94 20.48
N GLY A 356 -1.79 -0.05 19.51
CA GLY A 356 -0.55 0.75 19.44
C GLY A 356 -0.26 1.66 20.65
N GLN A 357 -1.28 2.05 21.42
CA GLN A 357 -1.13 2.88 22.63
C GLN A 357 -0.89 2.09 23.94
N ASN A 358 -1.25 0.80 24.00
CA ASN A 358 -1.09 -0.06 25.18
C ASN A 358 0.21 -0.85 25.13
N LEU A 359 0.80 -0.96 23.94
CA LEU A 359 2.13 -1.50 23.75
C LEU A 359 3.14 -0.36 23.55
N LEU A 360 4.24 -0.43 24.31
CA LEU A 360 5.39 0.45 24.18
C LEU A 360 6.64 -0.39 23.94
N MET A 361 7.63 0.20 23.31
CA MET A 361 8.90 -0.45 22.99
C MET A 361 10.04 0.38 23.57
N THR A 362 10.93 -0.28 24.31
CA THR A 362 12.24 0.30 24.65
C THR A 362 13.21 0.04 23.52
N HIS A 363 14.17 0.94 23.31
CA HIS A 363 15.14 0.82 22.24
C HIS A 363 16.54 1.27 22.66
N ASP A 364 17.57 0.70 22.04
CA ASP A 364 18.94 1.18 22.14
C ASP A 364 19.25 1.97 20.85
N ASP A 365 19.17 3.30 20.92
CA ASP A 365 19.35 4.20 19.76
C ASP A 365 18.54 3.78 18.51
N GLY A 366 17.24 3.54 18.72
CA GLY A 366 16.30 3.10 17.70
C GLY A 366 16.28 1.60 17.41
N TRP A 367 17.19 0.79 17.98
CA TRP A 367 17.16 -0.66 17.85
C TRP A 367 16.16 -1.28 18.85
N PRO A 368 15.13 -2.02 18.41
CA PRO A 368 14.10 -2.57 19.31
C PRO A 368 14.69 -3.55 20.35
N ARG A 369 14.38 -3.34 21.64
CA ARG A 369 14.93 -4.15 22.73
C ARG A 369 13.90 -5.04 23.43
N ALA A 370 12.83 -4.45 23.94
CA ALA A 370 11.83 -5.14 24.75
C ALA A 370 10.46 -4.46 24.59
N LEU A 371 9.41 -5.21 24.91
CA LEU A 371 8.03 -4.77 24.84
C LEU A 371 7.50 -4.49 26.25
N ILE A 372 6.67 -3.46 26.37
CA ILE A 372 5.99 -3.09 27.59
C ILE A 372 4.49 -3.05 27.30
N ALA A 373 3.70 -3.74 28.12
CA ALA A 373 2.25 -3.71 28.06
C ALA A 373 1.66 -2.97 29.26
N ARG A 374 0.52 -2.30 29.06
CA ARG A 374 -0.25 -1.57 30.08
C ARG A 374 -1.76 -1.63 29.78
N ASP A 375 -2.56 -1.24 30.77
CA ASP A 375 -4.03 -1.10 30.70
C ASP A 375 -4.75 -2.45 30.47
N PHE A 376 -4.78 -3.31 31.49
CA PHE A 376 -5.32 -4.67 31.39
C PHE A 376 -6.71 -4.82 31.95
N SER A 377 -7.06 -4.02 32.97
CA SER A 377 -8.25 -4.18 33.79
C SER A 377 -9.55 -4.26 32.99
N GLU A 378 -9.63 -3.61 31.83
CA GLU A 378 -10.87 -3.53 31.05
C GLU A 378 -10.93 -4.50 29.86
N SER A 379 -9.78 -4.99 29.37
CA SER A 379 -9.71 -5.57 28.01
C SER A 379 -8.82 -6.80 27.86
N LEU A 380 -8.16 -7.28 28.91
CA LEU A 380 -7.52 -8.59 28.86
C LEU A 380 -8.57 -9.68 28.63
N GLU A 381 -8.24 -10.72 27.87
CA GLU A 381 -9.12 -11.87 27.68
C GLU A 381 -8.39 -13.17 27.95
N TYR A 382 -9.08 -14.17 28.49
CA TYR A 382 -8.48 -15.50 28.69
C TYR A 382 -9.52 -16.61 28.56
N VAL A 383 -9.03 -17.81 28.22
CA VAL A 383 -9.83 -19.03 28.18
C VAL A 383 -9.37 -19.96 29.31
N PRO A 384 -10.20 -20.23 30.35
CA PRO A 384 -9.80 -20.99 31.53
C PRO A 384 -9.16 -22.36 31.21
N ASP A 385 -9.79 -23.12 30.32
CA ASP A 385 -9.35 -24.48 29.96
C ASP A 385 -8.06 -24.51 29.12
N ARG A 386 -7.52 -23.33 28.79
CA ARG A 386 -6.30 -23.17 27.98
C ARG A 386 -5.18 -22.47 28.73
N LEU A 387 -5.37 -22.15 30.00
CA LEU A 387 -4.31 -21.62 30.83
C LEU A 387 -3.21 -22.68 30.97
N ALA A 388 -1.98 -22.34 30.57
CA ALA A 388 -0.82 -23.19 30.79
C ALA A 388 -0.42 -23.24 32.28
N ARG A 389 -0.76 -22.18 33.03
CA ARG A 389 -0.53 -22.04 34.47
C ARG A 389 -1.83 -21.71 35.20
N PRO A 390 -2.79 -22.65 35.26
CA PRO A 390 -4.07 -22.43 35.94
C PRO A 390 -3.88 -22.26 37.45
N ASP A 391 -2.79 -22.78 38.01
CA ASP A 391 -2.37 -22.60 39.41
C ASP A 391 -2.03 -21.15 39.77
N LEU A 392 -1.71 -20.31 38.78
CA LEU A 392 -1.44 -18.88 38.97
C LEU A 392 -2.69 -18.01 38.82
N ALA A 393 -3.80 -18.56 38.31
CA ALA A 393 -5.00 -17.79 38.04
C ALA A 393 -5.53 -17.14 39.34
N PRO A 394 -5.92 -15.84 39.30
CA PRO A 394 -6.33 -15.14 40.50
C PRO A 394 -7.75 -15.56 40.90
N ASP A 395 -8.00 -15.69 42.20
CA ASP A 395 -9.38 -15.78 42.70
C ASP A 395 -10.03 -14.40 42.66
N LEU A 396 -10.95 -14.20 41.71
CA LEU A 396 -11.69 -12.95 41.53
C LEU A 396 -13.06 -12.97 42.22
N THR A 397 -13.49 -14.11 42.78
CA THR A 397 -14.78 -14.30 43.44
C THR A 397 -15.07 -13.26 44.53
N PRO A 398 -14.10 -12.77 45.32
CA PRO A 398 -14.35 -11.74 46.33
C PRO A 398 -14.93 -10.42 45.77
N TRP A 399 -14.65 -10.12 44.50
CA TRP A 399 -15.15 -8.91 43.83
C TRP A 399 -16.24 -9.21 42.82
N LEU A 400 -16.25 -10.43 42.25
CA LEU A 400 -17.15 -10.90 41.20
C LEU A 400 -17.77 -12.24 41.63
N PRO A 401 -18.75 -12.24 42.54
CA PRO A 401 -19.29 -13.47 43.14
C PRO A 401 -20.01 -14.37 42.11
N ASP A 402 -20.47 -13.81 41.00
CA ASP A 402 -21.15 -14.49 39.90
C ASP A 402 -20.20 -14.94 38.77
N ILE A 403 -18.87 -14.72 38.89
CA ILE A 403 -17.90 -15.01 37.82
C ILE A 403 -17.98 -16.45 37.32
N ALA A 404 -18.22 -17.42 38.21
CA ALA A 404 -18.35 -18.83 37.84
C ALA A 404 -19.53 -19.07 36.89
N THR A 405 -20.67 -18.44 37.17
CA THR A 405 -21.94 -18.62 36.45
C THR A 405 -22.17 -17.61 35.31
N ALA A 406 -21.38 -16.54 35.23
CA ALA A 406 -21.52 -15.50 34.21
C ALA A 406 -21.32 -16.07 32.79
N PRO A 407 -22.07 -15.62 31.77
CA PRO A 407 -21.86 -16.05 30.39
C PRO A 407 -20.40 -15.79 29.92
N PRO A 408 -19.83 -16.65 29.07
CA PRO A 408 -18.59 -16.33 28.37
C PRO A 408 -18.70 -14.99 27.62
N GLY A 409 -17.59 -14.23 27.57
CA GLY A 409 -17.60 -12.83 27.12
C GLY A 409 -17.76 -11.82 28.27
N THR A 410 -17.90 -12.29 29.51
CA THR A 410 -18.04 -11.45 30.72
C THR A 410 -16.78 -11.53 31.58
N TYR A 411 -16.38 -10.43 32.22
CA TYR A 411 -15.29 -10.38 33.21
C TYR A 411 -13.96 -11.00 32.72
N HIS A 412 -13.49 -10.63 31.53
CA HIS A 412 -12.30 -11.19 30.86
C HIS A 412 -12.40 -12.65 30.36
N ARG A 413 -13.39 -13.43 30.83
CA ARG A 413 -13.47 -14.87 30.57
C ARG A 413 -14.16 -15.15 29.24
N MET A 414 -13.43 -15.76 28.30
CA MET A 414 -13.92 -16.14 26.98
C MET A 414 -14.30 -17.62 26.91
N GLY A 415 -15.17 -17.95 25.95
CA GLY A 415 -15.68 -19.31 25.73
C GLY A 415 -14.97 -20.04 24.59
N GLY A 416 -14.44 -19.28 23.62
CA GLY A 416 -13.78 -19.79 22.43
C GLY A 416 -12.31 -19.42 22.38
N ALA A 417 -11.49 -20.39 21.96
CA ALA A 417 -10.08 -20.15 21.66
C ALA A 417 -9.88 -19.11 20.54
N CYS A 418 -10.85 -19.02 19.62
CA CYS A 418 -10.86 -18.06 18.53
C CYS A 418 -11.05 -16.62 19.03
N ASP A 419 -11.71 -16.40 20.17
CA ASP A 419 -11.96 -15.06 20.72
C ASP A 419 -10.61 -14.36 21.02
N LEU A 420 -9.68 -15.12 21.62
CA LEU A 420 -8.31 -14.66 21.88
C LEU A 420 -7.55 -14.27 20.60
N ARG A 421 -7.70 -15.09 19.54
CA ARG A 421 -7.14 -14.77 18.22
C ARG A 421 -7.75 -13.47 17.71
N ASP A 422 -9.06 -13.32 17.80
CA ASP A 422 -9.80 -12.23 17.20
C ASP A 422 -9.37 -10.89 17.82
N LEU A 423 -9.24 -10.83 19.15
CA LEU A 423 -8.71 -9.65 19.84
C LEU A 423 -7.30 -9.28 19.37
N VAL A 424 -6.36 -10.23 19.38
CA VAL A 424 -4.96 -9.96 19.02
C VAL A 424 -4.81 -9.64 17.54
N MET A 425 -5.50 -10.36 16.66
CA MET A 425 -5.47 -10.10 15.23
C MET A 425 -6.05 -8.73 14.92
N ASP A 426 -7.17 -8.35 15.52
CA ASP A 426 -7.76 -7.06 15.23
C ASP A 426 -6.89 -5.91 15.76
N CYS A 427 -6.42 -6.00 17.01
CA CYS A 427 -5.60 -4.95 17.60
C CYS A 427 -4.20 -4.84 16.95
N LEU A 428 -3.46 -5.96 16.90
CA LEU A 428 -2.07 -5.96 16.46
C LEU A 428 -1.95 -6.00 14.93
N VAL A 429 -2.69 -6.89 14.28
CA VAL A 429 -2.54 -7.13 12.84
C VAL A 429 -3.32 -6.08 12.04
N THR A 430 -4.60 -5.86 12.32
CA THR A 430 -5.43 -4.87 11.59
C THR A 430 -4.98 -3.45 11.85
N HIS A 431 -4.63 -3.09 13.09
CA HIS A 431 -4.46 -1.69 13.49
C HIS A 431 -3.04 -1.22 13.82
N VAL A 432 -2.08 -2.11 14.03
CA VAL A 432 -0.66 -1.71 14.25
C VAL A 432 0.20 -2.10 13.04
N LEU A 433 0.26 -3.39 12.72
CA LEU A 433 1.12 -3.89 11.66
C LEU A 433 0.69 -3.41 10.27
N ALA A 434 -0.62 -3.32 9.99
CA ALA A 434 -1.09 -2.82 8.69
C ALA A 434 -0.76 -1.33 8.46
N ASP A 435 -0.72 -0.51 9.50
CA ASP A 435 -0.37 0.91 9.40
C ASP A 435 1.15 1.10 9.24
N LEU A 436 1.97 0.30 9.93
CA LEU A 436 3.41 0.25 9.70
C LEU A 436 3.74 -0.27 8.29
N ALA A 437 3.04 -1.30 7.81
CA ALA A 437 3.20 -1.85 6.46
C ALA A 437 2.92 -0.79 5.39
N ASP A 438 1.84 -0.01 5.56
CA ASP A 438 1.49 1.07 4.64
C ASP A 438 2.54 2.19 4.65
N LEU A 439 2.99 2.60 5.83
CA LEU A 439 4.05 3.60 5.98
C LEU A 439 5.32 3.19 5.23
N LEU A 440 5.82 1.97 5.46
CA LEU A 440 7.05 1.49 4.83
C LEU A 440 6.88 1.35 3.31
N HIS A 441 5.70 0.91 2.85
CA HIS A 441 5.42 0.74 1.44
C HIS A 441 5.34 2.08 0.69
N ARG A 442 4.56 3.04 1.19
CA ARG A 442 4.33 4.34 0.52
C ARG A 442 5.58 5.22 0.47
N HIS A 443 6.56 4.96 1.33
CA HIS A 443 7.87 5.61 1.36
C HIS A 443 8.97 4.81 0.65
N ALA A 444 8.59 3.76 -0.10
CA ALA A 444 9.51 2.87 -0.82
C ALA A 444 10.62 2.26 0.06
N LEU A 445 10.38 2.09 1.37
CA LEU A 445 11.33 1.51 2.33
C LEU A 445 11.24 -0.01 2.40
N LEU A 446 10.02 -0.56 2.28
CA LEU A 446 9.79 -2.00 2.19
C LEU A 446 8.45 -2.28 1.50
N PRO A 447 8.42 -3.08 0.42
CA PRO A 447 7.16 -3.49 -0.20
C PRO A 447 6.28 -4.28 0.75
N GLU A 448 4.98 -4.00 0.73
CA GLU A 448 4.01 -4.62 1.63
C GLU A 448 3.98 -6.17 1.56
N PRO A 449 4.10 -6.83 0.39
CA PRO A 449 4.20 -8.29 0.35
C PRO A 449 5.39 -8.85 1.14
N GLN A 450 6.53 -8.15 1.12
CA GLN A 450 7.73 -8.54 1.86
C GLN A 450 7.56 -8.28 3.36
N PHE A 451 6.92 -7.18 3.73
CA PHE A 451 6.55 -6.92 5.13
C PHE A 451 5.71 -8.08 5.68
N TRP A 452 4.63 -8.45 4.99
CA TRP A 452 3.76 -9.53 5.46
C TRP A 452 4.44 -10.91 5.40
N ALA A 453 5.40 -11.13 4.50
CA ALA A 453 6.22 -12.34 4.53
C ALA A 453 7.06 -12.42 5.80
N ALA A 454 7.69 -11.32 6.22
CA ALA A 454 8.43 -11.24 7.48
C ALA A 454 7.51 -11.46 8.68
N VAL A 455 6.32 -10.85 8.70
CA VAL A 455 5.33 -11.06 9.76
C VAL A 455 4.91 -12.53 9.85
N ARG A 456 4.63 -13.19 8.73
CA ARG A 456 4.28 -14.62 8.68
C ARG A 456 5.39 -15.53 9.21
N ALA A 457 6.65 -15.19 8.94
CA ALA A 457 7.78 -15.94 9.46
C ALA A 457 7.95 -15.75 10.97
N ALA A 458 7.66 -14.54 11.49
CA ALA A 458 7.85 -14.22 12.89
C ALA A 458 6.66 -14.60 13.80
N LEU A 459 5.44 -14.62 13.26
CA LEU A 459 4.21 -14.98 13.99
C LEU A 459 3.72 -16.34 13.49
N PRO A 460 4.18 -17.45 14.11
CA PRO A 460 3.88 -18.79 13.62
C PRO A 460 2.39 -19.12 13.77
N ALA A 461 1.91 -19.97 12.87
CA ALA A 461 0.54 -20.48 12.96
C ALA A 461 0.31 -21.19 14.30
N ALA A 462 -0.76 -20.83 14.98
CA ALA A 462 -1.36 -21.53 16.10
C ALA A 462 -2.71 -22.14 15.66
N PRO A 463 -2.73 -23.38 15.13
CA PRO A 463 -3.95 -24.00 14.61
C PRO A 463 -5.05 -24.15 15.66
N SER A 464 -4.66 -24.36 16.93
CA SER A 464 -5.58 -24.48 18.06
C SER A 464 -6.41 -23.22 18.35
N LEU A 465 -5.99 -22.07 17.81
CA LEU A 465 -6.68 -20.78 17.85
C LEU A 465 -7.31 -20.40 16.49
N GLY A 466 -7.16 -21.24 15.47
CA GLY A 466 -7.66 -20.96 14.12
C GLY A 466 -6.93 -19.85 13.37
N THR A 467 -5.68 -19.52 13.74
CA THR A 467 -4.87 -18.47 13.06
C THR A 467 -4.56 -18.75 11.58
N HIS A 468 -4.79 -19.98 11.12
CA HIS A 468 -4.67 -20.40 9.71
C HIS A 468 -5.94 -20.13 8.88
N ALA A 469 -7.01 -19.66 9.52
CA ALA A 469 -8.26 -19.33 8.85
C ALA A 469 -8.01 -18.28 7.74
N PRO A 470 -8.69 -18.40 6.58
CA PRO A 470 -8.53 -17.44 5.49
C PRO A 470 -9.03 -16.04 5.84
N THR A 471 -9.91 -15.93 6.82
CA THR A 471 -10.48 -14.68 7.32
C THR A 471 -10.59 -14.72 8.84
N TYR A 472 -10.64 -13.55 9.47
CA TYR A 472 -10.97 -13.36 10.89
C TYR A 472 -11.92 -12.16 11.02
N PRO A 473 -12.71 -12.06 12.10
CA PRO A 473 -13.55 -10.89 12.37
C PRO A 473 -12.69 -9.69 12.78
N ALA A 474 -13.00 -8.52 12.23
CA ALA A 474 -12.49 -7.22 12.65
C ALA A 474 -13.64 -6.32 13.13
N GLU A 475 -13.39 -5.42 14.07
CA GLU A 475 -14.41 -4.50 14.57
C GLU A 475 -14.77 -3.39 13.57
N ARG A 476 -16.04 -2.95 13.62
CA ARG A 476 -16.54 -1.82 12.83
C ARG A 476 -16.41 -0.51 13.60
N LEU A 477 -15.20 0.01 13.78
CA LEU A 477 -15.02 1.24 14.57
C LEU A 477 -15.69 2.48 13.94
N GLY A 478 -15.69 2.58 12.60
CA GLY A 478 -16.41 3.62 11.88
C GLY A 478 -17.93 3.37 11.84
N GLY A 479 -18.32 2.13 11.59
CA GLY A 479 -19.69 1.66 11.53
C GLY A 479 -20.41 1.73 12.88
N ALA A 480 -19.69 1.60 14.00
CA ALA A 480 -20.24 1.80 15.34
C ALA A 480 -20.82 3.21 15.51
N LEU A 481 -20.21 4.22 14.88
CA LEU A 481 -20.72 5.59 14.84
C LEU A 481 -21.95 5.77 13.92
N LEU A 482 -22.32 4.72 13.17
CA LEU A 482 -23.55 4.58 12.37
C LEU A 482 -24.52 3.56 13.00
N GLY A 483 -24.25 3.04 14.21
CA GLY A 483 -25.07 2.04 14.89
C GLY A 483 -24.80 0.58 14.49
N LEU A 484 -23.71 0.31 13.76
CA LEU A 484 -23.29 -1.04 13.38
C LEU A 484 -22.21 -1.56 14.33
N SER A 485 -22.57 -2.44 15.26
CA SER A 485 -21.64 -2.98 16.27
C SER A 485 -21.09 -4.38 15.94
N ALA A 486 -21.73 -5.13 15.05
CA ALA A 486 -21.28 -6.48 14.72
C ALA A 486 -19.96 -6.44 13.92
N PRO A 487 -18.96 -7.26 14.28
CA PRO A 487 -17.71 -7.34 13.52
C PRO A 487 -17.94 -7.85 12.10
N HIS A 488 -16.97 -7.64 11.21
CA HIS A 488 -17.05 -8.06 9.82
C HIS A 488 -15.84 -8.93 9.43
N PRO A 489 -16.01 -9.90 8.51
CA PRO A 489 -14.91 -10.76 8.11
C PRO A 489 -13.90 -10.00 7.25
N VAL A 490 -12.61 -10.13 7.58
CA VAL A 490 -11.50 -9.56 6.82
C VAL A 490 -10.51 -10.64 6.39
N PRO A 491 -9.84 -10.48 5.24
CA PRO A 491 -8.80 -11.42 4.82
C PRO A 491 -7.65 -11.49 5.83
N ASN A 492 -7.12 -12.69 6.04
CA ASN A 492 -6.00 -12.92 6.96
C ASN A 492 -4.65 -12.71 6.25
N PRO A 493 -3.88 -11.64 6.56
CA PRO A 493 -2.57 -11.41 5.92
C PRO A 493 -1.47 -12.36 6.41
N LEU A 494 -1.71 -13.08 7.52
CA LEU A 494 -0.81 -14.12 8.04
C LEU A 494 -0.98 -15.45 7.27
N LYS A 495 -2.06 -15.59 6.51
CA LYS A 495 -2.12 -16.62 5.47
C LYS A 495 -1.37 -16.10 4.26
N ALA A 496 -0.53 -16.93 3.65
CA ALA A 496 0.03 -16.60 2.34
C ALA A 496 -1.15 -16.17 1.45
N PRO A 497 -1.11 -14.97 0.85
CA PRO A 497 -2.24 -14.48 0.11
C PRO A 497 -2.54 -15.53 -0.96
N PRO A 498 -3.80 -15.92 -1.17
CA PRO A 498 -4.20 -16.29 -2.51
C PRO A 498 -4.19 -14.98 -3.30
N MET A 499 -3.01 -14.40 -3.54
CA MET A 499 -2.84 -13.71 -4.80
C MET A 499 -3.20 -14.79 -5.80
N SER A 500 -4.17 -14.57 -6.67
CA SER A 500 -4.26 -15.38 -7.85
C SER A 500 -3.04 -15.02 -8.70
N ASP A 501 -1.83 -15.37 -8.25
CA ASP A 501 -0.65 -15.55 -9.11
C ASP A 501 -0.97 -16.56 -10.22
N ARG A 502 -2.11 -17.23 -10.09
CA ARG A 502 -2.79 -17.91 -11.18
C ARG A 502 -2.93 -17.03 -12.40
N PHE A 503 -2.41 -17.56 -13.48
CA PHE A 503 -2.61 -17.07 -14.83
C PHE A 503 -3.12 -18.25 -15.68
N PHE A 504 -3.59 -17.97 -16.87
CA PHE A 504 -3.92 -18.99 -17.85
C PHE A 504 -2.83 -19.03 -18.92
N LEU A 505 -2.42 -20.23 -19.31
CA LEU A 505 -1.71 -20.44 -20.58
C LEU A 505 -2.75 -20.91 -21.59
N ASN A 506 -3.12 -20.05 -22.53
CA ASN A 506 -4.32 -20.22 -23.35
C ASN A 506 -5.56 -20.44 -22.46
N ASP A 507 -6.16 -21.63 -22.46
CA ASP A 507 -7.32 -22.01 -21.63
C ASP A 507 -6.94 -22.78 -20.34
N ARG A 508 -5.65 -23.13 -20.17
CA ARG A 508 -5.17 -23.94 -19.05
C ARG A 508 -4.83 -23.07 -17.84
N PRO A 509 -5.51 -23.21 -16.69
CA PRO A 509 -5.15 -22.50 -15.47
C PRO A 509 -3.81 -23.03 -14.93
N ILE A 510 -2.90 -22.13 -14.62
CA ILE A 510 -1.61 -22.41 -13.99
C ILE A 510 -1.63 -21.86 -12.59
N ASP A 511 -1.23 -22.65 -11.61
CA ASP A 511 -0.93 -22.18 -10.25
C ASP A 511 0.59 -22.18 -10.07
N PRO A 512 1.25 -21.00 -10.06
CA PRO A 512 2.70 -20.92 -9.99
C PRO A 512 3.28 -21.64 -8.80
N MET A 513 2.55 -21.80 -7.70
CA MET A 513 3.04 -22.46 -6.48
C MET A 513 2.95 -23.98 -6.54
N ARG A 514 2.14 -24.54 -7.44
CA ARG A 514 1.98 -26.01 -7.61
C ARG A 514 2.83 -26.58 -8.74
N LEU A 515 3.38 -25.74 -9.60
CA LEU A 515 4.23 -26.19 -10.70
C LEU A 515 5.55 -26.77 -10.14
N THR A 516 5.94 -27.97 -10.57
CA THR A 516 7.26 -28.50 -10.24
C THR A 516 8.30 -27.72 -11.03
N LEU A 517 9.18 -27.00 -10.33
CA LEU A 517 10.21 -26.15 -10.92
C LEU A 517 11.57 -26.53 -10.34
N PRO A 518 12.68 -26.20 -11.03
CA PRO A 518 14.02 -26.45 -10.52
C PRO A 518 14.21 -25.79 -9.15
N ASP A 519 14.81 -26.51 -8.22
CA ASP A 519 15.20 -25.92 -6.94
C ASP A 519 16.34 -24.93 -7.15
N LEU A 520 16.24 -23.78 -6.50
CA LEU A 520 17.22 -22.70 -6.58
C LEU A 520 17.73 -22.39 -5.17
N PRO A 521 18.52 -23.30 -4.58
CA PRO A 521 19.01 -23.14 -3.21
C PRO A 521 20.01 -21.99 -3.14
N GLY A 522 19.80 -21.08 -2.18
CA GLY A 522 20.66 -19.93 -1.93
C GLY A 522 19.92 -18.81 -1.22
N ASP A 523 20.67 -17.81 -0.77
CA ASP A 523 20.10 -16.57 -0.24
C ASP A 523 19.45 -15.78 -1.39
N PRO A 524 18.13 -15.52 -1.37
CA PRO A 524 17.45 -14.69 -2.37
C PRO A 524 18.10 -13.31 -2.50
N ASP A 525 18.66 -12.80 -1.41
CA ASP A 525 19.39 -11.53 -1.38
C ASP A 525 20.79 -11.64 -1.99
N ARG A 526 21.21 -12.76 -2.56
CA ARG A 526 22.45 -12.82 -3.35
C ARG A 526 22.24 -13.44 -4.72
N MET A 527 20.99 -13.70 -5.09
CA MET A 527 20.63 -14.47 -6.27
C MET A 527 20.20 -13.57 -7.43
N ARG A 528 20.85 -13.77 -8.58
CA ARG A 528 20.50 -13.23 -9.90
C ARG A 528 20.37 -14.39 -10.88
N VAL A 529 19.13 -14.71 -11.23
CA VAL A 529 18.81 -15.89 -12.04
C VAL A 529 18.42 -15.48 -13.44
N ALA A 530 19.14 -15.96 -14.46
CA ALA A 530 18.70 -15.87 -15.84
C ALA A 530 17.73 -17.01 -16.18
N LEU A 531 16.67 -16.72 -16.94
CA LEU A 531 15.65 -17.67 -17.35
C LEU A 531 15.60 -17.73 -18.88
N HIS A 532 16.01 -18.86 -19.47
CA HIS A 532 15.95 -19.13 -20.91
C HIS A 532 15.17 -20.42 -21.15
N LEU A 533 13.84 -20.31 -21.08
CA LEU A 533 12.91 -21.44 -21.09
C LEU A 533 11.94 -21.34 -22.26
N THR A 534 11.69 -22.46 -22.94
CA THR A 534 10.66 -22.53 -24.00
C THR A 534 9.27 -22.69 -23.42
N ASP A 535 9.12 -23.31 -22.25
CA ASP A 535 7.85 -23.37 -21.52
C ASP A 535 7.53 -22.01 -20.87
N ARG A 536 6.58 -21.29 -21.47
CA ARG A 536 6.11 -19.98 -20.97
C ARG A 536 5.50 -20.07 -19.57
N ALA A 537 4.83 -21.18 -19.24
CA ALA A 537 4.23 -21.34 -17.91
C ALA A 537 5.31 -21.51 -16.85
N ALA A 538 6.33 -22.33 -17.11
CA ALA A 538 7.47 -22.48 -16.22
C ALA A 538 8.26 -21.17 -16.07
N CYS A 539 8.50 -20.47 -17.18
CA CYS A 539 9.18 -19.18 -17.19
C CYS A 539 8.46 -18.14 -16.32
N LEU A 540 7.16 -17.94 -16.56
CA LEU A 540 6.37 -16.97 -15.79
C LEU A 540 6.24 -17.37 -14.32
N ALA A 541 6.03 -18.66 -14.03
CA ALA A 541 5.96 -19.15 -12.66
C ALA A 541 7.27 -18.88 -11.89
N LEU A 542 8.44 -19.08 -12.52
CA LEU A 542 9.73 -18.74 -11.92
C LEU A 542 9.89 -17.24 -11.70
N ILE A 543 9.49 -16.40 -12.66
CA ILE A 543 9.52 -14.94 -12.49
C ILE A 543 8.73 -14.52 -11.25
N LEU A 544 7.50 -15.03 -11.11
CA LEU A 544 6.62 -14.70 -9.99
C LEU A 544 7.17 -15.20 -8.65
N ARG A 545 7.72 -16.43 -8.60
CA ARG A 545 8.35 -16.97 -7.39
C ARG A 545 9.59 -16.20 -6.97
N LEU A 546 10.49 -15.90 -7.91
CA LEU A 546 11.71 -15.13 -7.65
C LEU A 546 11.36 -13.72 -7.14
N ARG A 547 10.37 -13.07 -7.77
CA ARG A 547 9.85 -11.77 -7.30
C ARG A 547 9.30 -11.86 -5.87
N ALA A 548 8.51 -12.87 -5.56
CA ALA A 548 7.92 -13.06 -4.23
C ALA A 548 8.99 -13.30 -3.15
N GLN A 549 10.12 -13.91 -3.52
CA GLN A 549 11.28 -14.13 -2.65
C GLN A 549 12.21 -12.91 -2.56
N GLY A 550 12.01 -11.88 -3.39
CA GLY A 550 12.91 -10.73 -3.48
C GLY A 550 14.22 -11.02 -4.23
N ALA A 551 14.29 -12.12 -4.97
CA ALA A 551 15.42 -12.46 -5.83
C ALA A 551 15.38 -11.67 -7.14
N SER A 552 16.53 -11.53 -7.78
CA SER A 552 16.65 -10.87 -9.08
C SER A 552 16.46 -11.87 -10.20
N CYS A 553 15.75 -11.49 -11.27
CA CYS A 553 15.54 -12.35 -12.42
C CYS A 553 15.85 -11.64 -13.75
N HIS A 554 16.42 -12.40 -14.69
CA HIS A 554 16.67 -11.96 -16.06
C HIS A 554 15.95 -12.89 -17.05
N PRO A 555 14.70 -12.60 -17.44
CA PRO A 555 14.02 -13.35 -18.49
C PRO A 555 14.66 -13.09 -19.85
N ILE A 556 15.13 -14.14 -20.51
CA ILE A 556 15.74 -14.11 -21.84
C ILE A 556 14.76 -14.73 -22.83
N HIS A 557 14.59 -14.09 -23.99
CA HIS A 557 13.66 -14.57 -25.01
C HIS A 557 14.02 -16.00 -25.45
N PRO A 558 13.06 -16.95 -25.56
CA PRO A 558 13.34 -18.36 -25.86
C PRO A 558 14.06 -18.58 -27.19
N GLU A 559 13.75 -17.76 -28.20
CA GLU A 559 14.41 -17.83 -29.52
C GLU A 559 15.85 -17.31 -29.52
N THR A 560 16.34 -16.76 -28.40
CA THR A 560 17.76 -16.38 -28.29
C THR A 560 18.63 -17.63 -28.36
N PRO A 561 19.64 -17.71 -29.25
CA PRO A 561 20.52 -18.87 -29.31
C PRO A 561 21.16 -19.17 -27.94
N PRO A 562 21.28 -20.44 -27.51
CA PRO A 562 21.73 -20.79 -26.16
C PRO A 562 23.06 -20.17 -25.74
N ASP A 563 24.04 -20.09 -26.64
CA ASP A 563 25.33 -19.47 -26.33
C ASP A 563 25.20 -17.95 -26.12
N GLN A 564 24.36 -17.29 -26.92
CA GLN A 564 24.06 -15.87 -26.74
C GLN A 564 23.26 -15.61 -25.45
N ALA A 565 22.35 -16.51 -25.09
CA ALA A 565 21.61 -16.44 -23.82
C ALA A 565 22.54 -16.59 -22.61
N ARG A 566 23.51 -17.52 -22.68
CA ARG A 566 24.54 -17.70 -21.65
C ARG A 566 25.41 -16.45 -21.52
N ASP A 567 25.81 -15.85 -22.63
CA ASP A 567 26.60 -14.61 -22.62
C ASP A 567 25.81 -13.42 -22.08
N LEU A 568 24.53 -13.29 -22.41
CA LEU A 568 23.63 -12.29 -21.84
C LEU A 568 23.50 -12.46 -20.33
N ALA A 569 23.31 -13.69 -19.85
CA ALA A 569 23.21 -14.01 -18.43
C ALA A 569 24.50 -13.61 -17.68
N ARG A 570 25.68 -13.91 -18.24
CA ARG A 570 26.97 -13.50 -17.66
C ARG A 570 27.12 -11.98 -17.62
N ARG A 571 26.82 -11.28 -18.71
CA ARG A 571 26.84 -9.81 -18.75
C ARG A 571 25.87 -9.18 -17.76
N ALA A 572 24.74 -9.84 -17.49
CA ALA A 572 23.73 -9.42 -16.52
C ALA A 572 24.15 -9.64 -15.06
N GLY A 573 25.31 -10.28 -14.85
CA GLY A 573 25.81 -10.67 -13.53
C GLY A 573 25.00 -11.81 -12.92
N CYS A 574 24.30 -12.62 -13.72
CA CYS A 574 23.54 -13.74 -13.19
C CYS A 574 24.47 -14.85 -12.71
N ASP A 575 24.26 -15.35 -11.49
CA ASP A 575 25.03 -16.46 -10.92
C ASP A 575 24.54 -17.82 -11.45
N ARG A 576 23.32 -17.88 -11.99
CA ARG A 576 22.69 -19.09 -12.53
C ARG A 576 21.92 -18.79 -13.82
N LEU A 577 21.89 -19.79 -14.70
CA LEU A 577 21.04 -19.84 -15.88
C LEU A 577 20.11 -21.06 -15.77
N VAL A 578 18.81 -20.82 -15.74
CA VAL A 578 17.78 -21.86 -15.84
C VAL A 578 17.38 -22.00 -17.30
N HIS A 579 17.47 -23.21 -17.83
CA HIS A 579 17.08 -23.57 -19.19
C HIS A 579 16.29 -24.89 -19.17
N ASP A 580 15.73 -25.30 -20.31
CA ASP A 580 14.85 -26.48 -20.37
C ASP A 580 15.54 -27.79 -19.94
N GLY A 581 16.87 -27.82 -19.99
CA GLY A 581 17.71 -28.94 -19.55
C GLY A 581 18.15 -28.89 -18.08
N GLY A 582 17.75 -27.88 -17.31
CA GLY A 582 18.08 -27.74 -15.89
C GLY A 582 18.71 -26.39 -15.51
N VAL A 583 19.50 -26.39 -14.44
CA VAL A 583 20.16 -25.19 -13.90
C VAL A 583 21.67 -25.28 -14.14
N THR A 584 22.21 -24.31 -14.87
CA THR A 584 23.66 -24.16 -15.07
C THR A 584 24.20 -23.06 -14.15
N PRO A 585 25.16 -23.36 -13.25
CA PRO A 585 25.86 -22.32 -12.50
C PRO A 585 26.78 -21.51 -13.43
N LEU A 586 26.76 -20.18 -13.28
CA LEU A 586 27.58 -19.24 -14.03
C LEU A 586 28.71 -18.65 -13.17
N GLY A 587 28.64 -18.78 -11.84
CA GLY A 587 29.70 -18.39 -10.91
C GLY A 587 29.97 -16.90 -10.81
N GLN A 588 28.99 -16.05 -11.14
CA GLN A 588 29.08 -14.60 -10.99
C GLN A 588 28.78 -14.20 -9.54
N ASP A 589 29.44 -13.16 -9.03
CA ASP A 589 29.13 -12.51 -7.74
C ASP A 589 28.84 -11.03 -8.00
N ALA A 590 27.64 -10.77 -8.53
CA ALA A 590 27.23 -9.41 -8.85
C ALA A 590 26.67 -8.70 -7.61
N PRO A 591 26.76 -7.35 -7.55
CA PRO A 591 26.24 -6.59 -6.42
C PRO A 591 24.77 -6.89 -6.17
N HIS A 592 24.45 -7.17 -4.90
CA HIS A 592 23.09 -7.34 -4.47
C HIS A 592 22.35 -5.99 -4.47
N THR A 593 21.11 -6.00 -4.97
CA THR A 593 20.15 -4.92 -4.78
C THR A 593 19.05 -5.40 -3.83
N PRO A 594 18.91 -4.81 -2.63
CA PRO A 594 17.88 -5.19 -1.66
C PRO A 594 16.49 -5.26 -2.28
N GLY A 595 15.82 -6.40 -2.09
CA GLY A 595 14.49 -6.65 -2.65
C GLY A 595 14.45 -7.02 -4.11
N GLY A 596 15.60 -7.20 -4.78
CA GLY A 596 15.74 -7.80 -6.11
C GLY A 596 15.45 -6.86 -7.28
N VAL A 597 15.96 -7.22 -8.45
CA VAL A 597 15.75 -6.49 -9.71
C VAL A 597 15.21 -7.40 -10.81
N LEU A 598 14.33 -6.85 -11.66
CA LEU A 598 14.06 -7.40 -12.98
C LEU A 598 15.11 -6.86 -13.95
N ILE A 599 15.80 -7.75 -14.62
CA ILE A 599 16.84 -7.43 -15.59
C ILE A 599 16.29 -7.68 -16.99
N GLN A 600 16.39 -6.68 -17.85
CA GLN A 600 15.92 -6.73 -19.23
C GLN A 600 16.98 -6.13 -20.16
N THR A 601 16.88 -6.44 -21.45
CA THR A 601 17.74 -5.84 -22.46
C THR A 601 17.02 -4.71 -23.19
N SER A 602 17.72 -3.61 -23.42
CA SER A 602 17.27 -2.56 -24.34
C SER A 602 17.95 -2.72 -25.70
N SER A 603 17.18 -2.45 -26.75
CA SER A 603 17.68 -2.41 -28.13
C SER A 603 18.42 -1.09 -28.34
N GLY A 604 19.69 -1.04 -27.95
CA GLY A 604 20.55 0.13 -28.17
C GLY A 604 20.67 0.47 -29.66
N THR A 605 20.79 1.75 -29.99
CA THR A 605 20.98 2.26 -31.36
C THR A 605 22.40 2.00 -31.92
N THR A 606 23.28 1.33 -31.16
CA THR A 606 24.72 1.19 -31.38
C THR A 606 25.23 -0.26 -31.49
N GLY A 607 24.35 -1.27 -31.57
CA GLY A 607 24.71 -2.64 -31.97
C GLY A 607 24.63 -3.72 -30.88
N ALA A 608 25.12 -3.48 -29.66
CA ALA A 608 25.03 -4.46 -28.56
C ALA A 608 23.86 -4.15 -27.59
N PRO A 609 23.05 -5.14 -27.18
CA PRO A 609 21.95 -4.91 -26.24
C PRO A 609 22.48 -4.42 -24.88
N ARG A 610 21.97 -3.28 -24.40
CA ARG A 610 22.31 -2.76 -23.08
C ARG A 610 21.49 -3.48 -22.02
N ILE A 611 22.11 -3.79 -20.89
CA ILE A 611 21.44 -4.43 -19.76
C ILE A 611 20.87 -3.35 -18.86
N VAL A 612 19.57 -3.45 -18.58
CA VAL A 612 18.83 -2.54 -17.73
C VAL A 612 18.27 -3.35 -16.57
N ALA A 613 18.60 -2.94 -15.35
CA ALA A 613 18.11 -3.56 -14.13
C ALA A 613 17.21 -2.58 -13.39
N ARG A 614 15.96 -2.94 -13.15
CA ARG A 614 14.99 -2.14 -12.38
C ARG A 614 14.58 -2.89 -11.13
N SER A 615 14.57 -2.22 -9.99
CA SER A 615 14.16 -2.84 -8.73
C SER A 615 12.69 -3.25 -8.79
N TRP A 616 12.34 -4.34 -8.10
CA TRP A 616 10.94 -4.74 -7.97
C TRP A 616 10.07 -3.66 -7.32
N ALA A 617 10.66 -2.81 -6.48
CA ALA A 617 9.99 -1.65 -5.88
C ALA A 617 9.67 -0.56 -6.91
N ALA A 618 10.62 -0.23 -7.82
CA ALA A 618 10.36 0.72 -8.90
C ALA A 618 9.29 0.20 -9.86
N ILE A 619 9.32 -1.11 -10.16
CA ILE A 619 8.30 -1.76 -10.99
C ILE A 619 6.93 -1.76 -10.30
N GLN A 620 6.88 -1.96 -8.97
CA GLN A 620 5.62 -1.83 -8.23
C GLN A 620 5.06 -0.40 -8.31
N THR A 621 5.93 0.61 -8.20
CA THR A 621 5.54 2.03 -8.35
C THR A 621 4.96 2.30 -9.75
N GLU A 622 5.58 1.74 -10.79
CA GLU A 622 5.04 1.78 -12.16
C GLU A 622 3.69 1.08 -12.25
N ILE A 623 3.54 -0.13 -11.69
CA ILE A 623 2.27 -0.87 -11.68
C ILE A 623 1.15 -0.04 -11.04
N ASP A 624 1.42 0.58 -9.89
CA ASP A 624 0.43 1.40 -9.17
C ASP A 624 0.06 2.64 -9.99
N ALA A 625 1.05 3.31 -10.60
CA ALA A 625 0.83 4.46 -11.47
C ALA A 625 0.07 4.09 -12.75
N TYR A 626 0.35 2.93 -13.33
CA TYR A 626 -0.34 2.40 -14.50
C TYR A 626 -1.81 2.10 -14.17
N ILE A 627 -2.08 1.48 -13.02
CA ILE A 627 -3.45 1.24 -12.54
C ILE A 627 -4.19 2.57 -12.35
N ALA A 628 -3.54 3.56 -11.73
CA ALA A 628 -4.13 4.87 -11.48
C ALA A 628 -4.43 5.64 -12.78
N ALA A 629 -3.52 5.59 -13.76
CA ALA A 629 -3.67 6.29 -15.04
C ALA A 629 -4.68 5.63 -15.99
N PHE A 630 -4.97 4.32 -15.81
CA PHE A 630 -5.79 3.55 -16.75
C PHE A 630 -6.95 2.80 -16.06
N PRO A 631 -7.85 3.51 -15.35
CA PRO A 631 -8.91 2.89 -14.55
C PRO A 631 -9.95 2.12 -15.38
N GLN A 632 -10.19 2.54 -16.61
CA GLN A 632 -11.17 1.91 -17.51
C GLN A 632 -10.87 0.44 -17.83
N ALA A 633 -9.60 0.01 -17.78
CA ALA A 633 -9.25 -1.39 -17.97
C ALA A 633 -9.35 -2.24 -16.70
N ALA A 634 -9.85 -1.68 -15.58
CA ALA A 634 -10.07 -2.44 -14.34
C ALA A 634 -11.11 -3.57 -14.50
N ALA A 635 -12.06 -3.43 -15.44
CA ALA A 635 -13.06 -4.45 -15.73
C ALA A 635 -12.67 -5.40 -16.88
N MET A 636 -11.54 -5.16 -17.54
CA MET A 636 -11.13 -5.92 -18.72
C MET A 636 -10.19 -7.07 -18.34
N THR A 637 -10.35 -8.22 -18.99
CA THR A 637 -9.47 -9.38 -18.78
C THR A 637 -8.19 -9.21 -19.63
N PRO A 638 -7.00 -9.17 -19.02
CA PRO A 638 -5.76 -9.01 -19.79
C PRO A 638 -5.41 -10.29 -20.55
N VAL A 639 -5.27 -10.16 -21.88
CA VAL A 639 -4.84 -11.23 -22.79
C VAL A 639 -3.51 -10.82 -23.42
N ILE A 640 -2.46 -11.61 -23.21
CA ILE A 640 -1.07 -11.27 -23.53
C ILE A 640 -0.59 -12.14 -24.69
N ALA A 641 -0.47 -11.53 -25.86
CA ALA A 641 0.21 -12.10 -27.02
C ALA A 641 1.63 -11.53 -27.20
N ALA A 642 1.97 -10.46 -26.47
CA ALA A 642 3.32 -9.91 -26.42
C ALA A 642 4.28 -10.81 -25.60
N PRO A 643 5.60 -10.81 -25.89
CA PRO A 643 6.53 -11.64 -25.13
C PRO A 643 6.58 -11.26 -23.65
N ILE A 644 6.45 -12.26 -22.77
CA ILE A 644 6.53 -12.12 -21.30
C ILE A 644 7.96 -11.92 -20.78
N THR A 645 8.95 -11.81 -21.67
CA THR A 645 10.33 -11.44 -21.33
C THR A 645 10.57 -9.94 -21.50
N HIS A 646 9.67 -9.23 -22.21
CA HIS A 646 9.70 -7.78 -22.38
C HIS A 646 8.79 -7.06 -21.39
N SER A 647 9.14 -5.82 -21.05
CA SER A 647 8.40 -5.00 -20.07
C SER A 647 6.93 -4.83 -20.45
N TYR A 648 6.63 -4.74 -21.74
CA TYR A 648 5.28 -4.59 -22.24
C TYR A 648 4.39 -5.81 -21.93
N GLY A 649 4.82 -7.03 -22.30
CA GLY A 649 4.06 -8.24 -22.00
C GLY A 649 4.06 -8.58 -20.51
N LEU A 650 5.22 -8.48 -19.86
CA LEU A 650 5.39 -8.85 -18.47
C LEU A 650 4.77 -7.85 -17.50
N ILE A 651 5.21 -6.60 -17.53
CA ILE A 651 4.81 -5.60 -16.52
C ILE A 651 3.39 -5.11 -16.82
N ALA A 652 3.18 -4.51 -18.00
CA ALA A 652 1.88 -3.92 -18.35
C ALA A 652 0.78 -4.98 -18.60
N GLY A 653 1.13 -6.11 -19.22
CA GLY A 653 0.19 -7.20 -19.46
C GLY A 653 -0.08 -8.04 -18.21
N VAL A 654 0.96 -8.74 -17.71
CA VAL A 654 0.80 -9.73 -16.65
C VAL A 654 0.77 -9.12 -15.25
N LEU A 655 1.79 -8.37 -14.83
CA LEU A 655 1.92 -7.91 -13.44
C LEU A 655 0.84 -6.88 -13.06
N VAL A 656 0.52 -5.94 -13.95
CA VAL A 656 -0.62 -5.03 -13.76
C VAL A 656 -1.94 -5.78 -13.71
N GLY A 657 -2.13 -6.80 -14.56
CA GLY A 657 -3.31 -7.65 -14.54
C GLY A 657 -3.51 -8.34 -13.19
N LEU A 658 -2.45 -8.98 -12.68
CA LEU A 658 -2.43 -9.61 -11.36
C LEU A 658 -2.70 -8.61 -10.23
N ALA A 659 -2.08 -7.42 -10.29
CA ALA A 659 -2.26 -6.36 -9.29
C ALA A 659 -3.70 -5.78 -9.27
N ARG A 660 -4.44 -5.88 -10.39
CA ARG A 660 -5.87 -5.56 -10.47
C ARG A 660 -6.77 -6.68 -9.94
N GLY A 661 -6.22 -7.82 -9.58
CA GLY A 661 -6.96 -9.00 -9.15
C GLY A 661 -7.51 -9.86 -10.29
N HIS A 662 -7.01 -9.68 -11.51
CA HIS A 662 -7.34 -10.56 -12.65
C HIS A 662 -6.37 -11.74 -12.72
N ALA A 663 -6.81 -12.83 -13.35
CA ALA A 663 -5.95 -13.92 -13.80
C ALA A 663 -5.61 -13.69 -15.28
N PRO A 664 -4.38 -13.22 -15.63
CA PRO A 664 -4.05 -12.90 -17.00
C PRO A 664 -4.01 -14.14 -17.90
N VAL A 665 -4.39 -13.98 -19.16
CA VAL A 665 -4.34 -15.05 -20.17
C VAL A 665 -3.12 -14.84 -21.05
N VAL A 666 -2.09 -15.67 -20.88
CA VAL A 666 -0.89 -15.66 -21.72
C VAL A 666 -1.11 -16.61 -22.90
N LEU A 667 -1.00 -16.10 -24.12
CA LEU A 667 -1.14 -16.90 -25.33
C LEU A 667 0.19 -17.53 -25.71
N ASP A 668 0.14 -18.78 -26.17
CA ASP A 668 1.32 -19.53 -26.65
C ASP A 668 1.41 -19.57 -28.19
N SER A 669 0.29 -19.32 -28.87
CA SER A 669 0.24 -19.33 -30.33
C SER A 669 0.50 -17.96 -30.95
N ALA A 670 1.34 -17.91 -31.98
CA ALA A 670 1.45 -16.76 -32.88
C ALA A 670 0.42 -16.77 -34.03
N ASN A 671 -0.43 -17.82 -34.12
CA ASN A 671 -1.40 -17.96 -35.20
C ASN A 671 -2.59 -17.00 -34.99
N PRO A 672 -2.85 -16.06 -35.93
CA PRO A 672 -3.91 -15.06 -35.77
C PRO A 672 -5.31 -15.66 -35.58
N ARG A 673 -5.64 -16.78 -36.23
CA ARG A 673 -6.96 -17.42 -36.10
C ARG A 673 -7.14 -18.08 -34.73
N ALA A 674 -6.08 -18.68 -34.20
CA ALA A 674 -6.11 -19.25 -32.85
C ALA A 674 -6.28 -18.15 -31.80
N ILE A 675 -5.55 -17.04 -31.95
CA ILE A 675 -5.68 -15.87 -31.06
C ILE A 675 -7.11 -15.31 -31.07
N LEU A 676 -7.74 -15.16 -32.25
CA LEU A 676 -9.14 -14.69 -32.33
C LEU A 676 -10.13 -15.64 -31.64
N ARG A 677 -9.93 -16.96 -31.79
CA ARG A 677 -10.75 -17.96 -31.09
C ARG A 677 -10.58 -17.84 -29.58
N ASP A 678 -9.35 -17.72 -29.09
CA ASP A 678 -9.05 -17.66 -27.66
C ASP A 678 -9.57 -16.34 -27.06
N LEU A 679 -9.50 -15.23 -27.80
CA LEU A 679 -10.12 -13.94 -27.42
C LEU A 679 -11.64 -14.05 -27.29
N ALA A 680 -12.30 -14.78 -28.18
CA ALA A 680 -13.76 -14.95 -28.13
C ALA A 680 -14.22 -15.75 -26.89
N ALA A 681 -13.35 -16.56 -26.29
CA ALA A 681 -13.62 -17.30 -25.06
C ALA A 681 -13.44 -16.47 -23.78
N VAL A 682 -12.81 -15.29 -23.88
CA VAL A 682 -12.52 -14.41 -22.76
C VAL A 682 -13.56 -13.29 -22.70
N ARG A 683 -14.09 -13.01 -21.51
CA ARG A 683 -15.01 -11.89 -21.29
C ARG A 683 -14.25 -10.56 -21.27
N ASP A 684 -14.74 -9.61 -22.05
CA ASP A 684 -14.24 -8.23 -22.13
C ASP A 684 -12.69 -8.15 -22.22
N PRO A 685 -12.07 -8.78 -23.25
CA PRO A 685 -10.62 -8.91 -23.30
C PRO A 685 -9.93 -7.60 -23.71
N ILE A 686 -8.81 -7.31 -23.06
CA ILE A 686 -7.81 -6.33 -23.54
C ILE A 686 -6.58 -7.08 -24.03
N LEU A 687 -6.36 -7.03 -25.35
CA LEU A 687 -5.25 -7.70 -26.01
C LEU A 687 -3.98 -6.83 -25.99
N TYR A 688 -2.91 -7.36 -25.41
CA TYR A 688 -1.56 -6.81 -25.46
C TYR A 688 -0.76 -7.52 -26.55
N ALA A 689 -0.54 -6.85 -27.68
CA ALA A 689 0.20 -7.41 -28.82
C ALA A 689 1.05 -6.34 -29.53
N ALA A 690 2.03 -6.79 -30.32
CA ALA A 690 2.84 -5.90 -31.13
C ALA A 690 2.04 -5.37 -32.35
N PRO A 691 2.36 -4.16 -32.86
CA PRO A 691 1.61 -3.52 -33.96
C PRO A 691 1.38 -4.37 -35.21
N PRO A 692 2.36 -5.16 -35.73
CA PRO A 692 2.12 -6.00 -36.91
C PRO A 692 1.05 -7.09 -36.67
N LEU A 693 1.07 -7.72 -35.49
CA LEU A 693 0.09 -8.75 -35.14
C LEU A 693 -1.30 -8.13 -34.95
N LEU A 694 -1.37 -6.96 -34.30
CA LEU A 694 -2.62 -6.20 -34.16
C LEU A 694 -3.23 -5.87 -35.53
N HIS A 695 -2.43 -5.43 -36.49
CA HIS A 695 -2.91 -5.13 -37.84
C HIS A 695 -3.49 -6.36 -38.55
N VAL A 696 -2.82 -7.52 -38.46
CA VAL A 696 -3.32 -8.77 -39.04
C VAL A 696 -4.64 -9.18 -38.37
N LEU A 697 -4.72 -9.10 -37.03
CA LEU A 697 -5.93 -9.43 -36.29
C LEU A 697 -7.09 -8.49 -36.63
N ALA A 698 -6.84 -7.19 -36.76
CA ALA A 698 -7.85 -6.21 -37.14
C ALA A 698 -8.49 -6.53 -38.51
N ARG A 699 -7.68 -6.95 -39.48
CA ARG A 699 -8.16 -7.35 -40.81
C ARG A 699 -9.00 -8.62 -40.80
N LEU A 700 -8.63 -9.59 -39.95
CA LEU A 700 -9.33 -10.87 -39.85
C LEU A 700 -10.61 -10.77 -39.00
N ALA A 701 -10.59 -9.97 -37.93
CA ALA A 701 -11.73 -9.79 -37.04
C ALA A 701 -12.86 -8.96 -37.68
N GLY A 702 -12.52 -8.03 -38.58
CA GLY A 702 -13.48 -7.11 -39.17
C GLY A 702 -13.91 -6.00 -38.20
N ARG A 703 -14.89 -5.19 -38.61
CA ARG A 703 -15.37 -4.04 -37.83
C ARG A 703 -16.01 -4.47 -36.51
N GLY A 704 -15.55 -3.91 -35.40
CA GLY A 704 -16.03 -4.22 -34.06
C GLY A 704 -15.74 -5.66 -33.58
N GLY A 705 -14.91 -6.42 -34.30
CA GLY A 705 -14.58 -7.81 -33.96
C GLY A 705 -13.61 -7.96 -32.78
N LEU A 706 -13.03 -6.87 -32.29
CA LEU A 706 -12.15 -6.84 -31.12
C LEU A 706 -12.75 -5.97 -30.01
N HIS A 707 -12.67 -6.42 -28.76
CA HIS A 707 -13.16 -5.64 -27.62
C HIS A 707 -12.20 -4.49 -27.28
N ALA A 708 -11.01 -4.79 -26.78
CA ALA A 708 -9.99 -3.79 -26.49
C ALA A 708 -8.61 -4.25 -26.95
N VAL A 709 -7.80 -3.32 -27.43
CA VAL A 709 -6.41 -3.55 -27.83
C VAL A 709 -5.50 -2.50 -27.22
N MET A 710 -4.34 -2.93 -26.74
CA MET A 710 -3.23 -2.06 -26.36
C MET A 710 -2.12 -2.20 -27.41
N SER A 711 -1.61 -1.07 -27.87
CA SER A 711 -0.47 -0.99 -28.78
C SER A 711 0.74 -0.36 -28.08
N SER A 712 1.94 -0.87 -28.36
CA SER A 712 3.19 -0.42 -27.73
C SER A 712 4.41 -0.76 -28.58
N GLY A 713 5.54 -0.11 -28.28
CA GLY A 713 6.87 -0.46 -28.76
C GLY A 713 7.29 0.17 -30.09
N THR A 714 6.35 0.52 -30.98
CA THR A 714 6.57 1.36 -32.16
C THR A 714 5.29 2.12 -32.50
N VAL A 715 5.43 3.28 -33.13
CA VAL A 715 4.30 4.05 -33.67
C VAL A 715 3.58 3.23 -34.73
N LEU A 716 2.25 3.26 -34.69
CA LEU A 716 1.41 2.63 -35.71
C LEU A 716 1.48 3.44 -37.01
N PRO A 717 1.67 2.81 -38.18
CA PRO A 717 1.38 3.49 -39.43
C PRO A 717 -0.08 3.95 -39.49
N GLN A 718 -0.36 5.11 -40.08
CA GLN A 718 -1.72 5.67 -40.16
C GLN A 718 -2.76 4.66 -40.68
N PRO A 719 -2.51 3.90 -41.77
CA PRO A 719 -3.50 2.92 -42.25
C PRO A 719 -3.75 1.78 -41.25
N TRP A 720 -2.75 1.42 -40.44
CA TRP A 720 -2.90 0.38 -39.42
C TRP A 720 -3.67 0.90 -38.22
N PHE A 721 -3.43 2.15 -37.83
CA PHE A 721 -4.19 2.85 -36.81
C PHE A 721 -5.67 2.92 -37.18
N ASP A 722 -5.99 3.36 -38.41
CA ASP A 722 -7.37 3.47 -38.89
C ASP A 722 -8.07 2.10 -38.92
N ALA A 723 -7.37 1.05 -39.38
CA ALA A 723 -7.88 -0.31 -39.36
C ALA A 723 -8.18 -0.80 -37.94
N LEU A 724 -7.27 -0.54 -36.98
CA LEU A 724 -7.46 -0.90 -35.58
C LEU A 724 -8.62 -0.13 -34.96
N ARG A 725 -8.67 1.19 -35.17
CA ARG A 725 -9.74 2.07 -34.70
C ARG A 725 -11.12 1.63 -35.20
N GLY A 726 -11.20 1.09 -36.41
CA GLY A 726 -12.44 0.54 -36.97
C GLY A 726 -12.78 -0.88 -36.49
N SER A 727 -11.78 -1.69 -36.11
CA SER A 727 -11.95 -3.10 -35.71
C SER A 727 -12.15 -3.30 -34.20
N ALA A 728 -11.58 -2.42 -33.37
CA ALA A 728 -11.61 -2.51 -31.92
C ALA A 728 -12.59 -1.51 -31.31
N ARG A 729 -13.40 -1.95 -30.33
CA ARG A 729 -14.26 -1.04 -29.56
C ARG A 729 -13.45 -0.05 -28.73
N HIS A 730 -12.30 -0.48 -28.23
CA HIS A 730 -11.35 0.36 -27.51
C HIS A 730 -9.94 0.18 -28.08
N LEU A 731 -9.35 1.26 -28.58
CA LEU A 731 -7.96 1.32 -29.01
C LEU A 731 -7.17 2.16 -28.01
N PHE A 732 -6.14 1.56 -27.44
CA PHE A 732 -5.23 2.21 -26.51
C PHE A 732 -3.80 2.18 -27.05
N GLN A 733 -3.01 3.19 -26.70
CA GLN A 733 -1.57 3.20 -26.95
C GLN A 733 -0.82 3.46 -25.65
N GLN A 734 0.37 2.90 -25.53
CA GLN A 734 1.28 3.25 -24.46
C GLN A 734 2.67 3.54 -25.00
N TYR A 735 3.35 4.47 -24.34
CA TYR A 735 4.74 4.83 -24.59
C TYR A 735 5.60 4.45 -23.39
N GLY A 736 6.85 4.06 -23.63
CA GLY A 736 7.76 3.65 -22.57
C GLY A 736 9.17 3.39 -23.06
N CYS A 737 10.10 3.28 -22.11
CA CYS A 737 11.49 2.90 -22.33
C CYS A 737 11.90 1.78 -21.36
N SER A 738 13.02 1.10 -21.63
CA SER A 738 13.47 -0.01 -20.78
C SER A 738 13.91 0.48 -19.38
N GLU A 739 14.44 1.70 -19.31
CA GLU A 739 15.02 2.34 -18.13
C GLU A 739 13.97 2.79 -17.11
N ALA A 740 12.82 3.29 -17.57
CA ALA A 740 11.76 3.81 -16.71
C ALA A 740 10.45 3.01 -16.77
N GLY A 741 10.29 2.10 -17.73
CA GLY A 741 9.04 1.37 -17.95
C GLY A 741 8.05 2.16 -18.79
N CYS A 742 6.75 1.96 -18.54
CA CYS A 742 5.67 2.71 -19.18
C CYS A 742 5.69 4.17 -18.71
N LEU A 743 5.71 5.10 -19.64
CA LEU A 743 5.83 6.54 -19.40
C LEU A 743 4.52 7.28 -19.62
N ALA A 744 3.73 6.89 -20.61
CA ALA A 744 2.46 7.52 -20.94
C ALA A 744 1.45 6.50 -21.50
N ILE A 745 0.16 6.77 -21.31
CA ILE A 745 -0.95 5.98 -21.87
C ILE A 745 -1.96 6.89 -22.55
N ALA A 746 -2.26 6.60 -23.81
CA ALA A 746 -3.40 7.14 -24.54
C ALA A 746 -4.60 6.22 -24.35
N THR A 747 -5.55 6.70 -23.54
CA THR A 747 -6.84 6.04 -23.28
C THR A 747 -7.83 6.19 -24.43
N ASP A 748 -7.63 7.21 -25.27
CA ASP A 748 -8.40 7.45 -26.48
C ASP A 748 -7.53 8.26 -27.47
N PRO A 749 -6.59 7.61 -28.18
CA PRO A 749 -5.61 8.31 -29.00
C PRO A 749 -6.30 9.02 -30.18
N SER A 750 -5.96 10.30 -30.41
CA SER A 750 -6.45 11.05 -31.58
C SER A 750 -5.76 10.68 -32.88
N GLY A 751 -4.57 10.09 -32.80
CA GLY A 751 -3.75 9.70 -33.93
C GLY A 751 -2.67 8.68 -33.53
N PRO A 752 -1.92 8.13 -34.50
CA PRO A 752 -0.89 7.13 -34.24
C PRO A 752 0.28 7.65 -33.39
N ASP A 753 0.53 8.95 -33.42
CA ASP A 753 1.58 9.67 -32.68
C ASP A 753 1.15 10.10 -31.27
N ASP A 754 -0.15 10.08 -30.96
CA ASP A 754 -0.69 10.40 -29.65
C ASP A 754 -0.43 9.25 -28.66
N MET A 755 0.60 9.43 -27.82
CA MET A 755 1.01 8.47 -26.79
C MET A 755 0.33 8.73 -25.43
N GLY A 756 -0.47 9.79 -25.34
CA GLY A 756 -1.31 10.09 -24.20
C GLY A 756 -0.61 10.74 -23.02
N ALA A 757 -1.29 10.72 -21.87
CA ALA A 757 -0.86 11.45 -20.69
C ALA A 757 0.28 10.73 -19.94
N PRO A 758 1.28 11.47 -19.42
CA PRO A 758 2.32 10.92 -18.56
C PRO A 758 1.75 10.19 -17.33
N LEU A 759 2.38 9.08 -16.93
CA LEU A 759 1.99 8.35 -15.73
C LEU A 759 2.48 9.07 -14.46
N PRO A 760 1.76 8.98 -13.33
CA PRO A 760 2.08 9.72 -12.11
C PRO A 760 3.46 9.44 -11.47
N HIS A 761 4.09 8.31 -11.78
CA HIS A 761 5.40 7.94 -11.24
C HIS A 761 6.58 8.62 -11.95
N VAL A 762 6.32 9.31 -13.07
CA VAL A 762 7.34 10.02 -13.85
C VAL A 762 6.93 11.46 -14.09
N ARG A 763 7.92 12.33 -14.30
CA ARG A 763 7.71 13.62 -14.95
C ARG A 763 8.34 13.56 -16.32
N LEU A 764 7.60 14.01 -17.34
CA LEU A 764 8.10 14.06 -18.71
C LEU A 764 8.24 15.52 -19.12
N SER A 765 9.36 15.85 -19.76
CA SER A 765 9.53 17.08 -20.52
C SER A 765 9.76 16.76 -21.99
N ALA A 766 9.16 17.54 -22.88
CA ALA A 766 9.42 17.50 -24.32
C ALA A 766 9.27 18.92 -24.90
N GLY A 767 9.30 19.05 -26.23
CA GLY A 767 9.04 20.34 -26.88
C GLY A 767 7.63 20.86 -26.62
N GLN A 768 7.41 22.17 -26.82
CA GLN A 768 6.08 22.81 -26.73
C GLN A 768 5.56 23.25 -28.10
N ASP A 769 6.33 24.06 -28.84
CA ASP A 769 5.93 24.54 -30.17
C ASP A 769 6.53 23.74 -31.33
N ALA A 770 7.62 23.02 -31.06
CA ALA A 770 8.34 22.18 -32.02
C ALA A 770 8.88 20.93 -31.30
N PRO A 771 9.08 19.80 -32.01
CA PRO A 771 9.60 18.58 -31.41
C PRO A 771 10.93 18.80 -30.68
N GLY A 772 10.98 18.44 -29.40
CA GLY A 772 12.16 18.50 -28.55
C GLY A 772 12.47 17.13 -27.92
N PRO A 773 13.64 16.98 -27.26
CA PRO A 773 14.00 15.73 -26.58
C PRO A 773 12.98 15.34 -25.52
N VAL A 774 12.53 14.09 -25.56
CA VAL A 774 11.70 13.53 -24.48
C VAL A 774 12.64 13.09 -23.35
N VAL A 775 12.51 13.74 -22.20
CA VAL A 775 13.33 13.46 -21.01
C VAL A 775 12.42 13.01 -19.88
N VAL A 776 12.83 11.94 -19.20
CA VAL A 776 12.16 11.44 -18.00
C VAL A 776 12.89 11.94 -16.77
N GLU A 777 12.12 12.54 -15.85
CA GLU A 777 12.57 13.07 -14.58
C GLU A 777 11.81 12.39 -13.42
N GLY A 778 12.39 12.43 -12.22
CA GLY A 778 11.76 11.89 -11.01
C GLY A 778 12.07 10.42 -10.71
N CYS A 779 12.90 9.75 -11.52
CA CYS A 779 13.37 8.37 -11.32
C CYS A 779 14.79 8.29 -10.75
N GLY A 780 15.29 9.36 -10.10
CA GLY A 780 16.71 9.56 -9.81
C GLY A 780 17.33 10.50 -10.86
N ASP A 781 18.38 10.05 -11.55
CA ASP A 781 18.99 10.78 -12.65
C ASP A 781 18.01 10.96 -13.83
N SER A 782 18.15 12.06 -14.57
CA SER A 782 17.36 12.30 -15.78
C SER A 782 17.66 11.24 -16.83
N ILE A 783 16.62 10.58 -17.36
CA ILE A 783 16.77 9.58 -18.41
C ILE A 783 16.49 10.22 -19.76
N GLN A 784 17.48 10.19 -20.64
CA GLN A 784 17.36 10.60 -22.04
C GLN A 784 16.81 9.42 -22.84
N THR A 785 15.57 9.51 -23.33
CA THR A 785 14.94 8.39 -24.06
C THR A 785 15.53 8.20 -25.47
N GLY A 786 16.14 9.25 -26.02
CA GLY A 786 16.59 9.30 -27.41
C GLY A 786 15.44 9.56 -28.41
N ASP A 787 14.22 9.77 -27.90
CA ASP A 787 13.05 10.11 -28.69
C ASP A 787 12.81 11.64 -28.68
N LEU A 788 12.11 12.13 -29.71
CA LEU A 788 11.69 13.51 -29.88
C LEU A 788 10.16 13.56 -29.85
N GLY A 789 9.61 14.61 -29.25
CA GLY A 789 8.17 14.80 -29.16
C GLY A 789 7.76 16.19 -28.68
N VAL A 790 6.45 16.40 -28.60
CA VAL A 790 5.81 17.60 -28.09
C VAL A 790 4.83 17.21 -26.98
N ILE A 791 4.71 18.00 -25.93
CA ILE A 791 3.58 17.91 -24.99
C ILE A 791 2.51 18.88 -25.47
N ASP A 792 1.36 18.36 -25.90
CA ASP A 792 0.29 19.18 -26.44
C ASP A 792 -0.51 19.93 -25.35
N ALA A 793 -1.48 20.75 -25.76
CA ALA A 793 -2.34 21.50 -24.84
C ALA A 793 -3.20 20.63 -23.91
N ARG A 794 -3.37 19.34 -24.20
CA ARG A 794 -4.06 18.36 -23.33
C ARG A 794 -3.10 17.71 -22.34
N GLY A 795 -1.80 17.99 -22.44
CA GLY A 795 -0.75 17.34 -21.67
C GLY A 795 -0.38 15.95 -22.22
N HIS A 796 -0.77 15.63 -23.45
CA HIS A 796 -0.41 14.37 -24.09
C HIS A 796 0.98 14.46 -24.72
N VAL A 797 1.74 13.36 -24.63
CA VAL A 797 3.00 13.20 -25.36
C VAL A 797 2.69 12.83 -26.80
N ILE A 798 3.05 13.71 -27.73
CA ILE A 798 2.96 13.50 -29.17
C ILE A 798 4.33 13.12 -29.69
N PHE A 799 4.47 11.87 -30.14
CA PHE A 799 5.75 11.32 -30.60
C PHE A 799 6.10 11.83 -32.00
N ALA A 800 7.29 12.40 -32.18
CA ALA A 800 7.74 12.95 -33.47
C ALA A 800 8.78 12.06 -34.18
N GLY A 801 9.59 11.29 -33.45
CA GLY A 801 10.63 10.45 -34.04
C GLY A 801 11.76 10.13 -33.07
N ARG A 802 12.80 9.44 -33.56
CA ARG A 802 14.03 9.22 -32.81
C ARG A 802 15.10 10.21 -33.23
N ALA A 803 15.78 10.83 -32.26
CA ALA A 803 16.83 11.82 -32.54
C ALA A 803 17.95 11.25 -33.43
N ALA A 804 18.31 9.98 -33.24
CA ALA A 804 19.33 9.28 -34.02
C ALA A 804 18.91 8.89 -35.45
N GLU A 805 17.63 9.02 -35.79
CA GLU A 805 17.03 8.65 -37.09
C GLU A 805 16.60 9.88 -37.92
N VAL A 806 16.67 11.09 -37.34
CA VAL A 806 16.37 12.33 -38.07
C VAL A 806 17.34 12.49 -39.23
N ILE A 807 16.79 12.79 -40.41
CA ILE A 807 17.57 13.06 -41.63
C ILE A 807 17.86 14.55 -41.67
N ASP A 808 19.13 14.93 -41.63
CA ASP A 808 19.55 16.32 -41.69
C ASP A 808 19.76 16.74 -43.15
N VAL A 809 18.78 17.48 -43.69
CA VAL A 809 18.83 18.01 -45.06
C VAL A 809 19.15 19.49 -45.01
N ALA A 810 20.43 19.83 -45.12
CA ALA A 810 20.96 21.19 -45.08
C ALA A 810 20.59 21.98 -43.81
N GLY A 811 20.72 21.36 -42.63
CA GLY A 811 20.45 21.96 -41.33
C GLY A 811 18.97 21.93 -40.92
N LEU A 812 18.12 21.24 -41.68
CA LEU A 812 16.70 21.09 -41.40
C LEU A 812 16.35 19.64 -41.12
N ASN A 813 15.64 19.42 -40.01
CA ASN A 813 15.21 18.10 -39.57
C ASN A 813 14.09 17.56 -40.46
N VAL A 814 14.38 16.50 -41.20
CA VAL A 814 13.40 15.69 -41.93
C VAL A 814 13.15 14.41 -41.16
N TYR A 815 11.89 14.18 -40.78
CA TYR A 815 11.48 13.02 -40.00
C TYR A 815 11.08 11.87 -40.92
N PRO A 816 11.78 10.71 -40.91
CA PRO A 816 11.47 9.58 -41.78
C PRO A 816 10.01 9.13 -41.74
N ALA A 817 9.38 9.16 -40.55
CA ALA A 817 8.01 8.73 -40.35
C ALA A 817 6.99 9.52 -41.21
N GLN A 818 7.26 10.80 -41.49
CA GLN A 818 6.41 11.62 -42.37
C GLN A 818 6.45 11.13 -43.81
N ILE A 819 7.63 10.71 -44.27
CA ILE A 819 7.85 10.16 -45.62
C ILE A 819 7.17 8.80 -45.73
N GLU A 820 7.32 7.95 -44.71
CA GLU A 820 6.70 6.63 -44.64
C GLU A 820 5.18 6.70 -44.63
N ALA A 821 4.62 7.61 -43.81
CA ALA A 821 3.18 7.83 -43.77
C ALA A 821 2.64 8.31 -45.12
N ALA A 822 3.36 9.22 -45.80
CA ALA A 822 3.00 9.66 -47.15
C ALA A 822 3.08 8.51 -48.17
N ALA A 823 4.06 7.62 -48.08
CA ALA A 823 4.17 6.46 -48.97
C ALA A 823 3.05 5.44 -48.71
N LEU A 824 2.78 5.11 -47.44
CA LEU A 824 1.76 4.15 -47.02
C LEU A 824 0.33 4.63 -47.25
N ALA A 825 0.13 5.92 -47.49
CA ALA A 825 -1.14 6.48 -47.90
C ALA A 825 -1.51 6.16 -49.37
N LEU A 826 -0.58 5.67 -50.18
CA LEU A 826 -0.84 5.23 -51.55
C LEU A 826 -1.34 3.77 -51.55
N PRO A 827 -2.58 3.49 -52.01
CA PRO A 827 -3.06 2.12 -52.16
C PRO A 827 -2.11 1.30 -53.04
N GLY A 828 -1.71 0.12 -52.55
CA GLY A 828 -0.77 -0.78 -53.24
C GLY A 828 0.61 -0.86 -52.57
N ILE A 829 0.97 0.13 -51.73
CA ILE A 829 2.13 0.04 -50.83
C ILE A 829 1.70 -0.69 -49.56
N THR A 830 2.42 -1.76 -49.19
CA THR A 830 2.12 -2.58 -48.00
C THR A 830 3.07 -2.30 -46.84
N ASP A 831 4.29 -1.86 -47.14
CA ASP A 831 5.30 -1.52 -46.14
C ASP A 831 6.29 -0.49 -46.70
N ALA A 832 6.83 0.40 -45.87
CA ALA A 832 7.74 1.47 -46.31
C ALA A 832 8.69 1.90 -45.18
N VAL A 833 9.95 2.15 -45.53
CA VAL A 833 11.00 2.64 -44.61
C VAL A 833 11.85 3.72 -45.27
N ALA A 834 11.83 4.91 -44.68
CA ALA A 834 12.69 6.02 -45.06
C ALA A 834 14.01 6.01 -44.25
N PHE A 835 15.11 6.38 -44.87
CA PHE A 835 16.42 6.45 -44.24
C PHE A 835 17.29 7.57 -44.83
N ALA A 836 18.32 7.97 -44.08
CA ALA A 836 19.28 8.95 -44.53
C ALA A 836 20.26 8.33 -45.54
N MET A 837 20.47 9.03 -46.66
CA MET A 837 21.53 8.76 -47.63
C MET A 837 22.51 9.94 -47.60
N PRO A 838 23.84 9.69 -47.58
CA PRO A 838 24.84 10.77 -47.67
C PRO A 838 24.64 11.60 -48.94
N ASP A 839 24.71 12.92 -48.83
CA ASP A 839 24.64 13.85 -49.97
C ASP A 839 25.72 14.95 -49.82
N PRO A 840 26.62 15.13 -50.81
CA PRO A 840 27.70 16.10 -50.70
C PRO A 840 27.26 17.56 -50.53
N ALA A 841 26.06 17.92 -51.00
CA ALA A 841 25.57 19.30 -50.99
C ALA A 841 24.64 19.60 -49.80
N ALA A 842 23.85 18.61 -49.39
CA ALA A 842 22.84 18.74 -48.33
C ALA A 842 23.22 18.03 -47.02
N HIS A 843 24.44 17.49 -46.92
CA HIS A 843 24.90 16.55 -45.88
C HIS A 843 24.17 15.19 -45.94
N GLN A 844 22.83 15.19 -45.87
CA GLN A 844 22.01 14.01 -46.13
C GLN A 844 20.83 14.34 -47.05
N ARG A 845 20.29 13.31 -47.70
CA ARG A 845 18.98 13.32 -48.35
C ARG A 845 18.17 12.09 -47.97
N PRO A 846 16.83 12.16 -48.01
CA PRO A 846 16.02 10.98 -47.75
C PRO A 846 16.11 9.96 -48.88
N ALA A 847 16.06 8.68 -48.53
CA ALA A 847 15.79 7.57 -49.43
C ALA A 847 14.64 6.74 -48.86
N LEU A 848 13.93 5.99 -49.70
CA LEU A 848 12.77 5.18 -49.30
C LEU A 848 12.87 3.76 -49.86
N ALA A 849 12.91 2.77 -48.99
CA ALA A 849 12.67 1.38 -49.36
C ALA A 849 11.19 1.04 -49.14
N TYR A 850 10.57 0.31 -50.07
CA TYR A 850 9.14 0.01 -49.98
C TYR A 850 8.82 -1.37 -50.53
N ALA A 851 7.76 -1.98 -49.99
CA ALA A 851 7.16 -3.21 -50.51
C ALA A 851 5.73 -2.92 -50.97
N GLY A 852 5.35 -3.44 -52.14
CA GLY A 852 4.05 -3.19 -52.75
C GLY A 852 4.08 -3.37 -54.27
N ASP A 853 2.90 -3.53 -54.86
CA ASP A 853 2.73 -3.70 -56.31
C ASP A 853 2.36 -2.36 -56.95
N ILE A 854 3.35 -1.45 -57.00
CA ILE A 854 3.21 -0.08 -57.51
C ILE A 854 4.43 0.29 -58.36
N ALA A 855 4.16 0.89 -59.52
CA ALA A 855 5.19 1.46 -60.38
C ALA A 855 5.92 2.62 -59.66
N PRO A 856 7.27 2.67 -59.65
CA PRO A 856 8.03 3.72 -58.95
C PRO A 856 7.58 5.16 -59.30
N ALA A 857 7.27 5.43 -60.56
CA ALA A 857 6.81 6.74 -61.02
C ALA A 857 5.47 7.17 -60.38
N ALA A 858 4.57 6.24 -60.10
CA ALA A 858 3.31 6.52 -59.43
C ALA A 858 3.52 6.88 -57.95
N LEU A 859 4.45 6.18 -57.28
CA LEU A 859 4.86 6.51 -55.91
C LEU A 859 5.56 7.88 -55.86
N GLU A 860 6.46 8.17 -56.79
CA GLU A 860 7.16 9.45 -56.87
C GLU A 860 6.18 10.63 -57.05
N ALA A 861 5.24 10.52 -57.98
CA ALA A 861 4.19 11.52 -58.17
C ALA A 861 3.30 11.69 -56.92
N HIS A 862 2.95 10.59 -56.25
CA HIS A 862 2.17 10.62 -55.02
C HIS A 862 2.90 11.34 -53.87
N LEU A 863 4.19 11.08 -53.71
CA LEU A 863 5.05 11.71 -52.70
C LEU A 863 5.29 13.19 -53.02
N ALA A 864 5.52 13.53 -54.29
CA ALA A 864 5.73 14.92 -54.70
C ALA A 864 4.53 15.83 -54.40
N ALA A 865 3.31 15.28 -54.45
CA ALA A 865 2.08 15.99 -54.13
C ALA A 865 1.86 16.22 -52.61
N ARG A 866 2.54 15.46 -51.74
CA ARG A 866 2.32 15.46 -50.27
C ARG A 866 3.51 15.95 -49.46
N LEU A 867 4.71 15.86 -50.02
CA LEU A 867 5.96 16.17 -49.34
C LEU A 867 6.61 17.42 -49.94
N SER A 868 7.19 18.24 -49.07
CA SER A 868 8.04 19.36 -49.48
C SER A 868 9.26 18.87 -50.25
N PRO A 869 9.88 19.68 -51.12
CA PRO A 869 11.03 19.27 -51.93
C PRO A 869 12.17 18.62 -51.12
N ARG A 870 12.38 19.04 -49.87
CA ARG A 870 13.44 18.52 -48.98
C ARG A 870 13.09 17.17 -48.32
N GLN A 871 11.80 16.84 -48.20
CA GLN A 871 11.32 15.56 -47.66
C GLN A 871 11.21 14.48 -48.73
N ARG A 872 11.24 14.85 -50.01
CA ARG A 872 11.09 13.89 -51.11
C ARG A 872 12.30 12.94 -51.15
N PRO A 873 12.08 11.62 -51.17
CA PRO A 873 13.17 10.66 -51.33
C PRO A 873 13.94 10.90 -52.63
N ALA A 874 15.25 11.01 -52.54
CA ALA A 874 16.14 11.11 -53.69
C ALA A 874 16.31 9.76 -54.41
N ARG A 875 16.07 8.64 -53.71
CA ARG A 875 16.07 7.28 -54.27
C ARG A 875 14.93 6.44 -53.69
N LEU A 876 14.32 5.65 -54.56
CA LEU A 876 13.29 4.67 -54.23
C LEU A 876 13.84 3.24 -54.46
N PHE A 877 13.72 2.38 -53.46
CA PHE A 877 14.19 0.99 -53.48
C PHE A 877 13.00 0.03 -53.36
N PRO A 878 12.50 -0.55 -54.46
CA PRO A 878 11.46 -1.57 -54.39
C PRO A 878 12.02 -2.87 -53.78
N MET A 879 11.27 -3.47 -52.84
CA MET A 879 11.64 -4.69 -52.14
C MET A 879 10.46 -5.67 -52.10
N THR A 880 10.74 -6.97 -52.13
CA THR A 880 9.71 -8.01 -51.99
C THR A 880 9.11 -8.02 -50.58
N ALA A 881 9.95 -7.81 -49.57
CA ALA A 881 9.56 -7.64 -48.16
C ALA A 881 10.66 -6.87 -47.42
N LEU A 882 10.28 -6.07 -46.42
CA LEU A 882 11.23 -5.34 -45.58
C LEU A 882 11.73 -6.20 -44.41
N PRO A 883 13.05 -6.19 -44.09
CA PRO A 883 13.62 -7.02 -43.03
C PRO A 883 13.24 -6.50 -41.63
N ARG A 884 12.40 -7.25 -40.91
CA ARG A 884 11.96 -6.97 -39.53
C ARG A 884 12.56 -7.98 -38.55
N GLY A 885 12.99 -7.51 -37.37
CA GLY A 885 13.42 -8.38 -36.26
C GLY A 885 12.24 -9.03 -35.52
N ALA A 886 12.52 -9.90 -34.55
CA ALA A 886 11.52 -10.64 -33.76
C ALA A 886 10.53 -9.73 -32.98
N ASN A 887 10.91 -8.47 -32.73
CA ASN A 887 10.06 -7.45 -32.11
C ASN A 887 9.26 -6.61 -33.14
N GLY A 888 9.32 -6.96 -34.42
CA GLY A 888 8.66 -6.27 -35.53
C GLY A 888 9.36 -4.98 -36.01
N LYS A 889 10.49 -4.59 -35.40
CA LYS A 889 11.22 -3.35 -35.76
C LYS A 889 12.16 -3.57 -36.93
N ILE A 890 12.41 -2.49 -37.69
CA ILE A 890 13.39 -2.46 -38.78
C ILE A 890 14.63 -1.70 -38.30
N ALA A 891 15.81 -2.29 -38.49
CA ALA A 891 17.08 -1.63 -38.21
C ALA A 891 17.46 -0.69 -39.37
N ARG A 892 16.93 0.54 -39.38
CA ARG A 892 17.10 1.52 -40.47
C ARG A 892 18.55 1.71 -40.93
N ARG A 893 19.51 1.80 -39.98
CA ARG A 893 20.93 1.97 -40.31
C ARG A 893 21.53 0.76 -41.03
N ALA A 894 21.22 -0.44 -40.57
CA ALA A 894 21.69 -1.67 -41.22
C ALA A 894 21.09 -1.78 -42.63
N LEU A 895 19.79 -1.50 -42.78
CA LEU A 895 19.14 -1.45 -44.08
C LEU A 895 19.77 -0.42 -45.02
N ALA A 896 20.04 0.79 -44.51
CA ALA A 896 20.71 1.84 -45.27
C ALA A 896 22.11 1.41 -45.72
N GLN A 897 22.90 0.78 -44.84
CA GLN A 897 24.22 0.26 -45.19
C GLN A 897 24.11 -0.77 -46.32
N THR A 898 23.24 -1.77 -46.20
CA THR A 898 23.07 -2.80 -47.22
C THR A 898 22.58 -2.26 -48.57
N LEU A 899 21.68 -1.27 -48.58
CA LEU A 899 21.12 -0.72 -49.82
C LEU A 899 22.00 0.37 -50.47
N LEU A 900 22.92 0.98 -49.71
CA LEU A 900 23.81 2.04 -50.18
C LEU A 900 25.23 1.55 -50.47
N GLU A 901 25.57 0.31 -50.10
CA GLU A 901 26.82 -0.33 -50.55
C GLU A 901 26.84 -0.43 -52.09
N PRO A 902 27.94 -0.02 -52.75
CA PRO A 902 28.07 -0.17 -54.19
C PRO A 902 28.09 -1.66 -54.53
N THR A 903 27.13 -2.11 -55.35
CA THR A 903 27.22 -3.40 -56.04
C THR A 903 28.52 -3.44 -56.84
N SER A 904 29.45 -4.30 -56.40
CA SER A 904 30.71 -4.62 -57.07
C SER A 904 30.51 -5.33 -58.39
#